data_AF-H3NUE9-F1
#
_entry.id   AF-H3NUE9-F1
#
_cell.length_a   1.000
_cell.length_b   1.000
_cell.length_c   1.000
_cell.angle_alpha   90.00
_cell.angle_beta   90.00
_cell.angle_gamma   90.00
#
_symmetry.space_group_name_H-M   'P 1'
#
loop_
_entity.id
_entity.type
_entity.pdbx_description
1 polymer ?
#
loop_
_entity_poly.entity_id
_entity_poly.type
_entity_poly.pdbx_seq_one_letter_code
_entity_poly.pdbx_strand_id
1 'polypeptide(L)'
;MSKRNFDEARSLLDEALSAEAENFEAKYTLAVLNRAEGQIDQAKALLKALVEEKPDFGRGFQELGLCELALKQEPAAISAFERAVEVDGSLIESWKFLAAAYRRKGDSRAEQAVMQVEFLASLPQELRTVISYLAANRLGDAERLCRYFMQQNKTHVEGMRLMAEIATRTGVFDDAEFLLETVMELAPDHIEAEVQLAHVLLRRQRFHKAHKRVKAIYERDKNPSSQVQALYASVCFGVGENDEAIKTYQEMIRVSPNDPQLRVSLAHIYNATGESPKAVDLFKQAYGLKPDFGDAFWSLANTKSYRFTGAELAAMTECVNAPSTPQIDKTQMQFALGKAYEDSKDYDTAFSHYQAGNTLKRETSNHSKEQLDIRISTQLDVCTAELFERLKDVGHNAPDPIFILGLPRAGSTLLEQILASHSKVDGTMELHDILDLAKRLRGRDKASDPSPRYPRILEELPTERFAQFGQQFIEDTRAYRGTAPYFIDKMPNNFFHIGLIKLILPNAKVIDARRHPMACCFSGYKQLFGEGQEFSCGLEEIGNYYRQYVDLMNHWDEVLPGFVLRVQHEDVIADLEGQVRRILDFCGLEFEESCVEFHKTKRTVRTPSAEQVRQPINKSGVDQWCNFESHLDPLKHALGPDILEAYGITPPA
;
A
#
# COMPACT_ATOMS: atom_id res chain seq x y z
N MET A 1 -25.77 -30.37 -29.68
CA MET A 1 -25.82 -29.70 -31.00
C MET A 1 -25.92 -30.77 -32.09
N SER A 2 -26.49 -30.43 -33.25
CA SER A 2 -26.50 -31.34 -34.41
C SER A 2 -25.13 -31.32 -35.10
N LYS A 3 -24.79 -32.37 -35.87
CA LYS A 3 -23.52 -32.44 -36.64
C LYS A 3 -23.34 -31.26 -37.60
N ARG A 4 -24.44 -30.75 -38.16
CA ARG A 4 -24.47 -29.60 -39.09
C ARG A 4 -24.01 -28.29 -38.43
N ASN A 5 -24.18 -28.16 -37.11
CA ASN A 5 -23.76 -26.96 -36.38
C ASN A 5 -22.26 -26.97 -36.07
N PHE A 6 -21.61 -28.14 -36.07
CA PHE A 6 -20.16 -28.24 -35.83
C PHE A 6 -19.36 -27.87 -37.08
N ASP A 7 -19.80 -28.32 -38.27
CA ASP A 7 -19.15 -27.97 -39.53
C ASP A 7 -19.19 -26.45 -39.80
N GLU A 8 -20.32 -25.81 -39.49
CA GLU A 8 -20.47 -24.34 -39.61
C GLU A 8 -19.59 -23.60 -38.59
N ALA A 9 -19.57 -24.04 -37.34
CA ALA A 9 -18.71 -23.47 -36.31
C ALA A 9 -17.22 -23.59 -36.70
N ARG A 10 -16.81 -24.75 -37.24
CA ARG A 10 -15.44 -24.97 -37.71
C ARG A 10 -15.08 -24.02 -38.85
N SER A 11 -15.95 -23.86 -39.84
CA SER A 11 -15.72 -22.93 -40.95
C SER A 11 -15.51 -21.49 -40.47
N LEU A 12 -16.31 -21.03 -39.51
CA LEU A 12 -16.17 -19.69 -38.93
C LEU A 12 -14.86 -19.53 -38.13
N LEU A 13 -14.45 -20.56 -37.41
CA LEU A 13 -13.18 -20.56 -36.68
C LEU A 13 -11.98 -20.58 -37.61
N ASP A 14 -12.03 -21.37 -38.69
CA ASP A 14 -10.98 -21.43 -39.70
C ASP A 14 -10.84 -20.07 -40.41
N GLU A 15 -11.95 -19.39 -40.70
CA GLU A 15 -11.94 -18.01 -41.23
C GLU A 15 -11.29 -17.03 -40.24
N ALA A 16 -11.71 -17.07 -38.97
CA ALA A 16 -11.16 -16.21 -37.93
C ALA A 16 -9.66 -16.43 -37.72
N LEU A 17 -9.20 -17.69 -37.70
CA LEU A 17 -7.79 -18.05 -37.55
C LEU A 17 -6.98 -17.80 -38.82
N SER A 18 -7.61 -17.81 -40.00
CA SER A 18 -6.94 -17.39 -41.25
C SER A 18 -6.73 -15.88 -41.29
N ALA A 19 -7.67 -15.10 -40.73
CA ALA A 19 -7.54 -13.65 -40.62
C ALA A 19 -6.55 -13.23 -39.51
N GLU A 20 -6.59 -13.93 -38.37
CA GLU A 20 -5.73 -13.66 -37.22
C GLU A 20 -5.31 -15.00 -36.57
N ALA A 21 -4.17 -15.53 -37.00
CA ALA A 21 -3.67 -16.82 -36.54
C ALA A 21 -3.46 -16.90 -35.02
N GLU A 22 -3.18 -15.76 -34.38
CA GLU A 22 -2.95 -15.65 -32.94
C GLU A 22 -4.21 -15.32 -32.12
N ASN A 23 -5.40 -15.37 -32.73
CA ASN A 23 -6.64 -15.05 -32.02
C ASN A 23 -6.94 -16.08 -30.92
N PHE A 24 -6.72 -15.66 -29.66
CA PHE A 24 -6.85 -16.51 -28.49
C PHE A 24 -8.26 -17.12 -28.33
N GLU A 25 -9.31 -16.32 -28.50
CA GLU A 25 -10.70 -16.78 -28.34
C GLU A 25 -11.10 -17.79 -29.41
N ALA A 26 -10.63 -17.59 -30.65
CA ALA A 26 -10.84 -18.54 -31.74
C ALA A 26 -10.09 -19.86 -31.48
N LYS A 27 -8.82 -19.81 -31.04
CA LYS A 27 -8.04 -21.00 -30.66
C LYS A 27 -8.70 -21.77 -29.51
N TYR A 28 -9.16 -21.08 -28.47
CA TYR A 28 -9.87 -21.70 -27.35
C TYR A 28 -11.18 -22.35 -27.80
N THR A 29 -11.98 -21.63 -28.58
CA THR A 29 -13.26 -22.15 -29.10
C THR A 29 -13.05 -23.36 -30.01
N LEU A 30 -11.98 -23.37 -30.82
CA LEU A 30 -11.57 -24.53 -31.62
C LEU A 30 -11.18 -25.72 -30.75
N ALA A 31 -10.49 -25.50 -29.63
CA ALA A 31 -10.17 -26.59 -28.71
C ALA A 31 -11.42 -27.21 -28.07
N VAL A 32 -12.39 -26.37 -27.66
CA VAL A 32 -13.69 -26.83 -27.16
C VAL A 32 -14.45 -27.62 -28.23
N LEU A 33 -14.43 -27.15 -29.48
CA LEU A 33 -15.05 -27.83 -30.61
C LEU A 33 -14.40 -29.20 -30.87
N ASN A 34 -13.07 -29.25 -30.91
CA ASN A 34 -12.31 -30.50 -31.08
C ASN A 34 -12.67 -31.51 -29.98
N ARG A 35 -12.80 -31.07 -28.72
CA ARG A 35 -13.26 -31.95 -27.63
C ARG A 35 -14.68 -32.45 -27.86
N ALA A 36 -15.59 -31.57 -28.26
CA ALA A 36 -16.98 -31.91 -28.53
C ALA A 36 -17.15 -32.91 -29.69
N GLU A 37 -16.25 -32.87 -30.68
CA GLU A 37 -16.18 -33.82 -31.80
C GLU A 37 -15.43 -35.13 -31.46
N GLY A 38 -14.85 -35.24 -30.26
CA GLY A 38 -14.08 -36.41 -29.83
C GLY A 38 -12.62 -36.41 -30.28
N GLN A 39 -12.12 -35.31 -30.86
CA GLN A 39 -10.71 -35.10 -31.22
C GLN A 39 -9.91 -34.66 -29.99
N ILE A 40 -9.87 -35.50 -28.96
CA ILE A 40 -9.38 -35.14 -27.63
C ILE A 40 -7.90 -34.75 -27.63
N ASP A 41 -7.05 -35.45 -28.38
CA ASP A 41 -5.61 -35.15 -28.43
C ASP A 41 -5.33 -33.77 -29.06
N GLN A 42 -6.10 -33.38 -30.09
CA GLN A 42 -5.98 -32.07 -30.73
C GLN A 42 -6.47 -30.96 -29.80
N ALA A 43 -7.61 -31.17 -29.12
CA ALA A 43 -8.10 -30.24 -28.11
C ALA A 43 -7.07 -30.04 -27.00
N LYS A 44 -6.49 -31.13 -26.48
CA LYS A 44 -5.49 -31.10 -25.42
C LYS A 44 -4.20 -30.39 -25.84
N ALA A 45 -3.71 -30.60 -27.05
CA ALA A 45 -2.52 -29.91 -27.56
C ALA A 45 -2.73 -28.39 -27.65
N LEU A 46 -3.88 -27.97 -28.19
CA LEU A 46 -4.24 -26.54 -28.25
C LEU A 46 -4.38 -25.93 -26.85
N LEU A 47 -5.08 -26.61 -25.94
CA LEU A 47 -5.29 -26.11 -24.58
C LEU A 47 -3.98 -25.98 -23.80
N LYS A 48 -3.02 -26.90 -23.97
CA LYS A 48 -1.70 -26.79 -23.36
C LYS A 48 -0.98 -25.52 -23.80
N ALA A 49 -0.95 -25.25 -25.10
CA ALA A 49 -0.36 -24.02 -25.61
C ALA A 49 -1.08 -22.77 -25.07
N LEU A 50 -2.42 -22.80 -24.98
CA LEU A 50 -3.22 -21.68 -24.47
C LEU A 50 -2.97 -21.38 -22.98
N VAL A 51 -2.84 -22.41 -22.14
CA VAL A 51 -2.57 -22.19 -20.71
C VAL A 51 -1.09 -21.88 -20.42
N GLU A 52 -0.18 -22.23 -21.34
CA GLU A 52 1.20 -21.74 -21.32
C GLU A 52 1.27 -20.26 -21.71
N GLU A 53 0.49 -19.84 -22.72
CA GLU A 53 0.37 -18.44 -23.13
C GLU A 53 -0.33 -17.58 -22.07
N LYS A 54 -1.42 -18.09 -21.47
CA LYS A 54 -2.22 -17.42 -20.42
C LYS A 54 -2.44 -18.34 -19.23
N PRO A 55 -1.47 -18.39 -18.28
CA PRO A 55 -1.57 -19.23 -17.07
C PRO A 55 -2.70 -18.83 -16.10
N ASP A 56 -3.33 -17.68 -16.31
CA ASP A 56 -4.48 -17.14 -15.57
C ASP A 56 -5.83 -17.48 -16.22
N PHE A 57 -5.84 -18.28 -17.28
CA PHE A 57 -7.07 -18.68 -17.96
C PHE A 57 -7.68 -19.97 -17.37
N GLY A 58 -8.42 -19.85 -16.26
CA GLY A 58 -8.99 -20.98 -15.52
C GLY A 58 -9.87 -21.92 -16.36
N ARG A 59 -10.62 -21.38 -17.33
CA ARG A 59 -11.44 -22.19 -18.25
C ARG A 59 -10.61 -23.12 -19.14
N GLY A 60 -9.39 -22.72 -19.50
CA GLY A 60 -8.46 -23.57 -20.25
C GLY A 60 -8.10 -24.82 -19.46
N PHE A 61 -7.81 -24.66 -18.16
CA PHE A 61 -7.55 -25.79 -17.26
C PHE A 61 -8.79 -26.66 -17.03
N GLN A 62 -9.99 -26.08 -16.93
CA GLN A 62 -11.24 -26.86 -16.85
C GLN A 62 -11.42 -27.73 -18.10
N GLU A 63 -11.23 -27.17 -19.30
CA GLU A 63 -11.34 -27.92 -20.54
C GLU A 63 -10.23 -28.99 -20.68
N LEU A 64 -9.02 -28.74 -20.17
CA LEU A 64 -7.98 -29.77 -20.03
C LEU A 64 -8.46 -30.90 -19.13
N GLY A 65 -9.05 -30.59 -17.96
CA GLY A 65 -9.62 -31.58 -17.06
C GLY A 65 -10.68 -32.44 -17.74
N LEU A 66 -11.57 -31.83 -18.54
CA LEU A 66 -12.57 -32.55 -19.34
C LEU A 66 -11.93 -33.45 -20.41
N CYS A 67 -10.85 -33.01 -21.05
CA CYS A 67 -10.09 -33.84 -21.99
C CYS A 67 -9.45 -35.05 -21.27
N GLU A 68 -8.84 -34.85 -20.11
CA GLU A 68 -8.23 -35.95 -19.33
C GLU A 68 -9.28 -36.95 -18.84
N LEU A 69 -10.50 -36.49 -18.49
CA LEU A 69 -11.62 -37.38 -18.19
C LEU A 69 -12.03 -38.22 -19.40
N ALA A 70 -12.10 -37.62 -20.60
CA ALA A 70 -12.39 -38.36 -21.82
C ALA A 70 -11.31 -39.42 -22.12
N LEU A 71 -10.05 -39.15 -21.76
CA LEU A 71 -8.92 -40.09 -21.84
C LEU A 71 -8.82 -41.08 -20.67
N LYS A 72 -9.76 -41.01 -19.71
CA LYS A 72 -9.77 -41.83 -18.47
C LYS A 72 -8.52 -41.64 -17.60
N GLN A 73 -7.87 -40.47 -17.69
CA GLN A 73 -6.70 -40.10 -16.88
C GLN A 73 -7.14 -39.30 -15.65
N GLU A 74 -7.83 -39.96 -14.72
CA GLU A 74 -8.42 -39.29 -13.55
C GLU A 74 -7.42 -38.48 -12.69
N PRO A 75 -6.18 -38.93 -12.43
CA PRO A 75 -5.21 -38.12 -11.69
C PRO A 75 -4.85 -36.80 -12.40
N ALA A 76 -4.68 -36.84 -13.74
CA ALA A 76 -4.40 -35.65 -14.53
C ALA A 76 -5.64 -34.73 -14.59
N ALA A 77 -6.84 -35.30 -14.68
CA ALA A 77 -8.07 -34.54 -14.61
C ALA A 77 -8.21 -33.79 -13.27
N ILE A 78 -7.96 -34.47 -12.14
CA ILE A 78 -7.99 -33.84 -10.81
C ILE A 78 -7.01 -32.67 -10.75
N SER A 79 -5.75 -32.86 -11.19
CA SER A 79 -4.75 -31.79 -11.20
C SER A 79 -5.17 -30.61 -12.08
N ALA A 80 -5.75 -30.86 -13.25
CA ALA A 80 -6.25 -29.81 -14.13
C ALA A 80 -7.44 -29.06 -13.52
N PHE A 81 -8.39 -29.74 -12.88
CA PHE A 81 -9.51 -29.08 -12.21
C PHE A 81 -9.07 -28.34 -10.94
N GLU A 82 -8.13 -28.88 -10.17
CA GLU A 82 -7.48 -28.18 -9.06
C GLU A 82 -6.89 -26.86 -9.56
N ARG A 83 -6.11 -26.92 -10.64
CA ARG A 83 -5.54 -25.72 -11.26
C ARG A 83 -6.62 -24.76 -11.78
N ALA A 84 -7.70 -25.29 -12.35
CA ALA A 84 -8.81 -24.48 -12.84
C ALA A 84 -9.46 -23.66 -11.73
N VAL A 85 -9.76 -24.27 -10.58
CA VAL A 85 -10.42 -23.58 -9.46
C VAL A 85 -9.48 -22.72 -8.63
N GLU A 86 -8.17 -23.02 -8.64
CA GLU A 86 -7.14 -22.12 -8.11
C GLU A 86 -7.09 -20.80 -8.88
N VAL A 87 -7.26 -20.87 -10.20
CA VAL A 87 -7.20 -19.71 -11.09
C VAL A 87 -8.55 -18.99 -11.16
N ASP A 88 -9.66 -19.71 -11.34
CA ASP A 88 -11.03 -19.18 -11.35
C ASP A 88 -11.94 -20.02 -10.44
N GLY A 89 -12.12 -19.53 -9.22
CA GLY A 89 -12.96 -20.16 -8.20
C GLY A 89 -14.46 -20.17 -8.53
N SER A 90 -14.92 -19.51 -9.60
CA SER A 90 -16.33 -19.50 -10.02
C SER A 90 -16.76 -20.75 -10.81
N LEU A 91 -15.79 -21.60 -11.19
CA LEU A 91 -15.99 -22.74 -12.08
C LEU A 91 -16.72 -23.91 -11.37
N ILE A 92 -18.04 -23.80 -11.27
CA ILE A 92 -18.89 -24.73 -10.53
C ILE A 92 -18.78 -26.19 -11.01
N GLU A 93 -18.58 -26.44 -12.30
CA GLU A 93 -18.44 -27.81 -12.82
C GLU A 93 -17.10 -28.44 -12.41
N SER A 94 -16.03 -27.63 -12.35
CA SER A 94 -14.74 -28.06 -11.80
C SER A 94 -14.88 -28.44 -10.32
N TRP A 95 -15.54 -27.58 -9.53
CA TRP A 95 -15.80 -27.86 -8.12
C TRP A 95 -16.66 -29.11 -7.88
N LYS A 96 -17.72 -29.33 -8.69
CA LYS A 96 -18.54 -30.55 -8.62
C LYS A 96 -17.71 -31.80 -8.86
N PHE A 97 -16.83 -31.76 -9.86
CA PHE A 97 -15.94 -32.87 -10.15
C PHE A 97 -14.99 -33.13 -8.97
N LEU A 98 -14.32 -32.08 -8.47
CA LEU A 98 -13.38 -32.17 -7.35
C LEU A 98 -14.06 -32.68 -6.07
N ALA A 99 -15.24 -32.16 -5.72
CA ALA A 99 -16.01 -32.62 -4.57
C ALA A 99 -16.30 -34.13 -4.63
N ALA A 100 -16.70 -34.63 -5.80
CA ALA A 100 -16.93 -36.06 -6.00
C ALA A 100 -15.62 -36.88 -5.95
N ALA A 101 -14.54 -36.37 -6.54
CA ALA A 101 -13.24 -37.03 -6.56
C ALA A 101 -12.60 -37.11 -5.17
N TYR A 102 -12.61 -36.00 -4.41
CA TYR A 102 -12.13 -35.93 -3.03
C TYR A 102 -12.91 -36.87 -2.11
N ARG A 103 -14.25 -36.90 -2.23
CA ARG A 103 -15.07 -37.83 -1.45
C ARG A 103 -14.74 -39.28 -1.73
N ARG A 104 -14.53 -39.67 -2.99
CA ARG A 104 -14.11 -41.05 -3.35
C ARG A 104 -12.74 -41.41 -2.76
N LYS A 105 -11.84 -40.43 -2.65
CA LYS A 105 -10.48 -40.62 -2.13
C LYS A 105 -10.36 -40.46 -0.61
N GLY A 106 -11.44 -40.08 0.09
CA GLY A 106 -11.38 -39.76 1.53
C GLY A 106 -10.53 -38.52 1.84
N ASP A 107 -10.41 -37.60 0.87
CA ASP A 107 -9.64 -36.36 1.01
C ASP A 107 -10.42 -35.35 1.87
N SER A 108 -9.75 -34.74 2.85
CA SER A 108 -10.35 -33.78 3.78
C SER A 108 -10.88 -32.52 3.10
N ARG A 109 -10.45 -32.23 1.87
CA ARG A 109 -10.94 -31.10 1.06
C ARG A 109 -12.36 -31.30 0.51
N ALA A 110 -12.91 -32.51 0.62
CA ALA A 110 -14.23 -32.83 0.07
C ALA A 110 -15.35 -31.92 0.59
N GLU A 111 -15.37 -31.64 1.90
CA GLU A 111 -16.40 -30.81 2.52
C GLU A 111 -16.32 -29.36 2.02
N GLN A 112 -15.12 -28.79 1.98
CA GLN A 112 -14.90 -27.44 1.46
C GLN A 112 -15.32 -27.31 -0.01
N ALA A 113 -14.99 -28.30 -0.84
CA ALA A 113 -15.40 -28.32 -2.24
C ALA A 113 -16.94 -28.37 -2.40
N VAL A 114 -17.64 -29.12 -1.53
CA VAL A 114 -19.11 -29.16 -1.52
C VAL A 114 -19.69 -27.80 -1.12
N MET A 115 -19.19 -27.19 -0.05
CA MET A 115 -19.63 -25.85 0.38
C MET A 115 -19.45 -24.82 -0.75
N GLN A 116 -18.35 -24.90 -1.49
CA GLN A 116 -18.12 -24.02 -2.63
C GLN A 116 -19.12 -24.25 -3.78
N VAL A 117 -19.46 -25.51 -4.08
CA VAL A 117 -20.52 -25.81 -5.07
C VAL A 117 -21.86 -25.24 -4.64
N GLU A 118 -22.24 -25.42 -3.38
CA GLU A 118 -23.51 -24.93 -2.82
C GLU A 118 -23.58 -23.40 -2.84
N PHE A 119 -22.50 -22.74 -2.42
CA PHE A 119 -22.35 -21.29 -2.51
C PHE A 119 -22.54 -20.81 -3.95
N LEU A 120 -21.76 -21.30 -4.90
CA LEU A 120 -21.86 -20.89 -6.30
C LEU A 120 -23.24 -21.20 -6.89
N ALA A 121 -23.83 -22.34 -6.56
CA ALA A 121 -25.18 -22.69 -7.02
C ALA A 121 -26.26 -21.74 -6.49
N SER A 122 -26.06 -21.16 -5.31
CA SER A 122 -26.98 -20.19 -4.70
C SER A 122 -26.90 -18.79 -5.34
N LEU A 123 -25.81 -18.48 -6.04
CA LEU A 123 -25.57 -17.15 -6.58
C LEU A 123 -26.33 -16.89 -7.90
N PRO A 124 -26.86 -15.67 -8.09
CA PRO A 124 -27.27 -15.18 -9.39
C PRO A 124 -26.16 -15.34 -10.44
N GLN A 125 -26.54 -15.59 -11.70
CA GLN A 125 -25.59 -15.81 -12.79
C GLN A 125 -24.67 -14.59 -13.00
N GLU A 126 -25.20 -13.39 -12.79
CA GLU A 126 -24.48 -12.13 -12.85
C GLU A 126 -23.32 -12.14 -11.85
N LEU A 127 -23.58 -12.48 -10.58
CA LEU A 127 -22.55 -12.47 -9.54
C LEU A 127 -21.51 -13.57 -9.76
N ARG A 128 -21.90 -14.75 -10.24
CA ARG A 128 -20.92 -15.78 -10.67
C ARG A 128 -20.01 -15.27 -11.78
N THR A 129 -20.57 -14.53 -12.73
CA THR A 129 -19.81 -13.92 -13.83
C THR A 129 -18.88 -12.82 -13.31
N VAL A 130 -19.31 -12.04 -12.31
CA VAL A 130 -18.45 -11.05 -11.62
C VAL A 130 -17.26 -11.74 -10.96
N ILE A 131 -17.45 -12.88 -10.28
CA ILE A 131 -16.35 -13.65 -9.68
C ILE A 131 -15.36 -14.10 -10.77
N SER A 132 -15.85 -14.59 -11.90
CA SER A 132 -14.99 -14.98 -13.04
C SER A 132 -14.22 -13.78 -13.63
N TYR A 133 -14.84 -12.61 -13.75
CA TYR A 133 -14.14 -11.39 -14.17
C TYR A 133 -13.09 -10.92 -13.17
N LEU A 134 -13.36 -11.04 -11.87
CA LEU A 134 -12.38 -10.75 -10.82
C LEU A 134 -11.19 -11.71 -10.86
N ALA A 135 -11.43 -13.00 -11.12
CA ALA A 135 -10.38 -14.00 -11.31
C ALA A 135 -9.48 -13.66 -12.51
N ALA A 136 -10.09 -13.23 -13.62
CA ALA A 136 -9.37 -12.79 -14.83
C ALA A 136 -8.82 -11.35 -14.75
N ASN A 137 -8.84 -10.72 -13.57
CA ASN A 137 -8.44 -9.32 -13.36
C ASN A 137 -9.12 -8.29 -14.29
N ARG A 138 -10.31 -8.61 -14.82
CA ARG A 138 -11.13 -7.73 -15.68
C ARG A 138 -11.99 -6.80 -14.82
N LEU A 139 -11.34 -5.94 -14.04
CA LEU A 139 -11.99 -5.11 -13.01
C LEU A 139 -13.10 -4.21 -13.57
N GLY A 140 -12.90 -3.62 -14.75
CA GLY A 140 -13.91 -2.75 -15.37
C GLY A 140 -15.18 -3.49 -15.83
N ASP A 141 -15.06 -4.75 -16.24
CA ASP A 141 -16.21 -5.58 -16.61
C ASP A 141 -16.93 -6.09 -15.36
N ALA A 142 -16.16 -6.51 -14.34
CA ALA A 142 -16.67 -6.87 -13.02
C ALA A 142 -17.47 -5.72 -12.41
N GLU A 143 -16.93 -4.50 -12.40
CA GLU A 143 -17.58 -3.30 -11.87
C GLU A 143 -18.89 -3.01 -12.58
N ARG A 144 -18.89 -3.01 -13.92
CA ARG A 144 -20.07 -2.69 -14.73
C ARG A 144 -21.21 -3.66 -14.45
N LEU A 145 -20.91 -4.97 -14.46
CA LEU A 145 -21.90 -6.01 -14.23
C LEU A 145 -22.39 -6.02 -12.78
N CYS A 146 -21.48 -5.92 -11.81
CA CYS A 146 -21.85 -5.88 -10.40
C CYS A 146 -22.70 -4.64 -10.08
N ARG A 147 -22.35 -3.47 -10.65
CA ARG A 147 -23.11 -2.22 -10.48
C ARG A 147 -24.51 -2.34 -11.08
N TYR A 148 -24.63 -2.93 -12.28
CA TYR A 148 -25.93 -3.20 -12.90
C TYR A 148 -26.81 -4.09 -12.00
N PHE A 149 -26.26 -5.18 -11.48
CA PHE A 149 -26.97 -6.06 -10.56
C PHE A 149 -27.39 -5.34 -9.28
N MET A 150 -26.47 -4.57 -8.68
CA MET A 150 -26.69 -3.84 -7.43
C MET A 150 -27.71 -2.70 -7.54
N GLN A 151 -27.89 -2.09 -8.72
CA GLN A 151 -28.94 -1.09 -8.94
C GLN A 151 -30.35 -1.66 -8.67
N GLN A 152 -30.56 -2.93 -8.98
CA GLN A 152 -31.82 -3.64 -8.80
C GLN A 152 -31.88 -4.36 -7.44
N ASN A 153 -30.72 -4.67 -6.84
CA ASN A 153 -30.59 -5.48 -5.62
C ASN A 153 -29.71 -4.79 -4.57
N LYS A 154 -30.12 -3.60 -4.11
CA LYS A 154 -29.28 -2.67 -3.33
C LYS A 154 -28.67 -3.23 -2.04
N THR A 155 -29.33 -4.20 -1.41
CA THR A 155 -28.91 -4.81 -0.13
C THR A 155 -28.52 -6.28 -0.27
N HIS A 156 -28.21 -6.74 -1.50
CA HIS A 156 -27.75 -8.11 -1.70
C HIS A 156 -26.34 -8.29 -1.15
N VAL A 157 -26.22 -9.04 -0.05
CA VAL A 157 -24.97 -9.21 0.72
C VAL A 157 -23.76 -9.55 -0.16
N GLU A 158 -23.86 -10.58 -1.00
CA GLU A 158 -22.74 -10.96 -1.86
C GLU A 158 -22.44 -9.94 -2.96
N GLY A 159 -23.45 -9.19 -3.41
CA GLY A 159 -23.26 -8.17 -4.43
C GLY A 159 -22.49 -6.97 -3.85
N MET A 160 -22.80 -6.60 -2.61
CA MET A 160 -22.06 -5.57 -1.87
C MET A 160 -20.63 -5.99 -1.59
N ARG A 161 -20.43 -7.24 -1.17
CA ARG A 161 -19.11 -7.82 -0.90
C ARG A 161 -18.23 -7.83 -2.17
N LEU A 162 -18.76 -8.33 -3.30
CA LEU A 162 -18.03 -8.32 -4.57
C LEU A 162 -17.76 -6.90 -5.07
N MET A 163 -18.69 -5.96 -4.89
CA MET A 163 -18.44 -4.55 -5.20
C MET A 163 -17.34 -3.95 -4.31
N ALA A 164 -17.27 -4.34 -3.04
CA ALA A 164 -16.20 -3.93 -2.14
C ALA A 164 -14.84 -4.52 -2.51
N GLU A 165 -14.79 -5.77 -2.98
CA GLU A 165 -13.58 -6.39 -3.54
C GLU A 165 -13.10 -5.61 -4.78
N ILE A 166 -14.03 -5.26 -5.69
CA ILE A 166 -13.72 -4.42 -6.86
C ILE A 166 -13.16 -3.06 -6.41
N ALA A 167 -13.83 -2.40 -5.47
CA ALA A 167 -13.39 -1.12 -4.92
C ALA A 167 -12.01 -1.22 -4.23
N THR A 168 -11.73 -2.33 -3.55
CA THR A 168 -10.44 -2.59 -2.91
C THR A 168 -9.32 -2.73 -3.95
N ARG A 169 -9.56 -3.49 -5.03
CA ARG A 169 -8.58 -3.67 -6.12
C ARG A 169 -8.36 -2.41 -6.96
N THR A 170 -9.33 -1.50 -7.00
CA THR A 170 -9.21 -0.20 -7.68
C THR A 170 -8.76 0.93 -6.76
N GLY A 171 -8.45 0.64 -5.49
CA GLY A 171 -7.93 1.63 -4.51
C GLY A 171 -9.00 2.56 -3.90
N VAL A 172 -10.28 2.28 -4.11
CA VAL A 172 -11.42 3.04 -3.55
C VAL A 172 -11.82 2.45 -2.19
N PHE A 173 -10.90 2.53 -1.22
CA PHE A 173 -11.04 1.87 0.09
C PHE A 173 -12.18 2.43 0.97
N ASP A 174 -12.63 3.65 0.73
CA ASP A 174 -13.76 4.27 1.41
C ASP A 174 -15.10 3.66 1.01
N ASP A 175 -15.32 3.46 -0.30
CA ASP A 175 -16.50 2.72 -0.77
C ASP A 175 -16.43 1.26 -0.32
N ALA A 176 -15.24 0.63 -0.33
CA ALA A 176 -15.05 -0.72 0.16
C ALA A 176 -15.39 -0.86 1.66
N GLU A 177 -14.87 0.03 2.52
CA GLU A 177 -15.18 0.03 3.96
C GLU A 177 -16.68 0.22 4.18
N PHE A 178 -17.31 1.21 3.51
CA PHE A 178 -18.74 1.47 3.66
C PHE A 178 -19.62 0.27 3.25
N LEU A 179 -19.33 -0.34 2.10
CA LEU A 179 -20.07 -1.50 1.61
C LEU A 179 -19.92 -2.68 2.58
N LEU A 180 -18.72 -2.94 3.07
CA LEU A 180 -18.45 -4.07 3.97
C LEU A 180 -19.00 -3.82 5.38
N GLU A 181 -18.96 -2.59 5.91
CA GLU A 181 -19.63 -2.23 7.16
C GLU A 181 -21.14 -2.47 7.06
N THR A 182 -21.76 -2.10 5.93
CA THR A 182 -23.18 -2.38 5.69
C THR A 182 -23.46 -3.89 5.56
N VAL A 183 -22.54 -4.66 4.96
CA VAL A 183 -22.65 -6.14 4.96
C VAL A 183 -22.61 -6.69 6.38
N MET A 184 -21.77 -6.14 7.26
CA MET A 184 -21.72 -6.54 8.67
C MET A 184 -22.99 -6.18 9.45
N GLU A 185 -23.72 -5.15 9.06
CA GLU A 185 -25.04 -4.85 9.64
C GLU A 185 -26.11 -5.85 9.17
N LEU A 186 -26.06 -6.26 7.90
CA LEU A 186 -27.05 -7.17 7.29
C LEU A 186 -26.80 -8.65 7.61
N ALA A 187 -25.52 -9.04 7.72
CA ALA A 187 -25.07 -10.42 7.95
C ALA A 187 -23.87 -10.43 8.91
N PRO A 188 -24.10 -10.27 10.23
CA PRO A 188 -23.03 -10.15 11.23
C PRO A 188 -22.09 -11.35 11.35
N ASP A 189 -22.51 -12.54 10.90
CA ASP A 189 -21.72 -13.77 10.96
C ASP A 189 -20.99 -14.09 9.63
N HIS A 190 -20.97 -13.14 8.67
CA HIS A 190 -20.34 -13.35 7.37
C HIS A 190 -18.82 -13.21 7.42
N ILE A 191 -18.12 -14.27 7.84
CA ILE A 191 -16.68 -14.29 8.08
C ILE A 191 -15.85 -13.74 6.90
N GLU A 192 -16.15 -14.12 5.65
CA GLU A 192 -15.37 -13.65 4.49
C GLU A 192 -15.44 -12.12 4.31
N ALA A 193 -16.61 -11.52 4.54
CA ALA A 193 -16.79 -10.08 4.46
C ALA A 193 -16.13 -9.37 5.65
N GLU A 194 -16.10 -9.99 6.84
CA GLU A 194 -15.38 -9.44 7.99
C GLU A 194 -13.86 -9.48 7.79
N VAL A 195 -13.33 -10.57 7.20
CA VAL A 195 -11.92 -10.68 6.79
C VAL A 195 -11.57 -9.62 5.73
N GLN A 196 -12.41 -9.43 4.72
CA GLN A 196 -12.22 -8.37 3.72
C GLN A 196 -12.26 -6.98 4.36
N LEU A 197 -13.19 -6.73 5.29
CA LEU A 197 -13.28 -5.46 6.00
C LEU A 197 -12.01 -5.19 6.79
N ALA A 198 -11.50 -6.19 7.50
CA ALA A 198 -10.25 -6.08 8.24
C ALA A 198 -9.05 -5.79 7.32
N HIS A 199 -8.96 -6.40 6.14
CA HIS A 199 -7.94 -6.06 5.15
C HIS A 199 -8.08 -4.61 4.64
N VAL A 200 -9.29 -4.15 4.35
CA VAL A 200 -9.55 -2.75 3.96
C VAL A 200 -9.14 -1.80 5.08
N LEU A 201 -9.49 -2.10 6.34
CA LEU A 201 -9.11 -1.30 7.50
C LEU A 201 -7.58 -1.26 7.68
N LEU A 202 -6.87 -2.38 7.47
CA LEU A 202 -5.40 -2.39 7.46
C LEU A 202 -4.80 -1.52 6.36
N ARG A 203 -5.34 -1.60 5.13
CA ARG A 203 -4.90 -0.77 4.00
C ARG A 203 -5.14 0.71 4.25
N ARG A 204 -6.19 1.05 4.99
CA ARG A 204 -6.49 2.40 5.47
C ARG A 204 -5.78 2.77 6.77
N GLN A 205 -4.91 1.90 7.28
CA GLN A 205 -4.15 2.08 8.53
C GLN A 205 -5.03 2.30 9.78
N ARG A 206 -6.28 1.81 9.77
CA ARG A 206 -7.22 1.82 10.90
C ARG A 206 -6.99 0.60 11.81
N PHE A 207 -5.77 0.48 12.32
CA PHE A 207 -5.29 -0.73 13.00
C PHE A 207 -6.16 -1.14 14.20
N HIS A 208 -6.59 -0.21 15.05
CA HIS A 208 -7.43 -0.53 16.21
C HIS A 208 -8.83 -1.04 15.83
N LYS A 209 -9.44 -0.50 14.76
CA LYS A 209 -10.73 -1.00 14.25
C LYS A 209 -10.57 -2.41 13.67
N ALA A 210 -9.49 -2.64 12.90
CA ALA A 210 -9.18 -3.95 12.36
C ALA A 210 -8.92 -4.98 13.47
N HIS A 211 -8.10 -4.62 14.47
CA HIS A 211 -7.77 -5.47 15.61
C HIS A 211 -9.00 -5.91 16.40
N LYS A 212 -9.89 -4.99 16.75
CA LYS A 212 -11.12 -5.31 17.47
C LYS A 212 -11.97 -6.37 16.75
N ARG A 213 -12.10 -6.27 15.43
CA ARG A 213 -12.87 -7.22 14.61
C ARG A 213 -12.18 -8.57 14.49
N VAL A 214 -10.92 -8.58 14.08
CA VAL A 214 -10.17 -9.83 13.84
C VAL A 214 -9.94 -10.61 15.13
N LYS A 215 -9.69 -9.92 16.26
CA LYS A 215 -9.58 -10.56 17.57
C LYS A 215 -10.85 -11.34 17.93
N ALA A 216 -12.03 -10.77 17.64
CA ALA A 216 -13.30 -11.45 17.89
C ALA A 216 -13.48 -12.71 17.01
N ILE A 217 -13.03 -12.68 15.75
CA ILE A 217 -13.01 -13.87 14.88
C ILE A 217 -12.05 -14.93 15.44
N TYR A 218 -10.82 -14.50 15.75
CA TYR A 218 -9.74 -15.37 16.21
C TYR A 218 -10.09 -16.09 17.53
N GLU A 219 -10.74 -15.39 18.47
CA GLU A 219 -11.14 -15.97 19.76
C GLU A 219 -12.34 -16.92 19.68
N ARG A 220 -13.18 -16.79 18.63
CA ARG A 220 -14.35 -17.67 18.42
C ARG A 220 -13.98 -18.98 17.73
N ASP A 221 -12.99 -18.97 16.85
CA ASP A 221 -12.56 -20.15 16.11
C ASP A 221 -11.56 -20.98 16.91
N LYS A 222 -11.85 -22.27 17.11
CA LYS A 222 -10.94 -23.20 17.81
C LYS A 222 -9.74 -23.60 16.94
N ASN A 223 -9.83 -23.40 15.63
CA ASN A 223 -8.76 -23.71 14.69
C ASN A 223 -8.79 -22.67 13.53
N PRO A 224 -8.43 -21.41 13.81
CA PRO A 224 -8.47 -20.34 12.82
C PRO A 224 -7.61 -20.71 11.62
N SER A 225 -8.11 -20.43 10.42
CA SER A 225 -7.37 -20.65 9.18
C SER A 225 -6.05 -19.87 9.17
N SER A 226 -5.05 -20.32 8.40
CA SER A 226 -3.77 -19.61 8.28
C SER A 226 -3.93 -18.15 7.83
N GLN A 227 -4.97 -17.85 7.03
CA GLN A 227 -5.30 -16.48 6.63
C GLN A 227 -5.75 -15.63 7.83
N VAL A 228 -6.64 -16.16 8.68
CA VAL A 228 -7.11 -15.47 9.89
C VAL A 228 -5.97 -15.31 10.90
N GLN A 229 -5.11 -16.32 11.04
CA GLN A 229 -3.91 -16.23 11.90
C GLN A 229 -2.95 -15.14 11.43
N ALA A 230 -2.64 -15.09 10.13
CA ALA A 230 -1.78 -14.05 9.54
C ALA A 230 -2.36 -12.65 9.75
N LEU A 231 -3.67 -12.52 9.55
CA LEU A 231 -4.40 -11.27 9.71
C LEU A 231 -4.41 -10.83 11.17
N TYR A 232 -4.63 -11.76 12.12
CA TYR A 232 -4.55 -11.50 13.56
C TYR A 232 -3.16 -11.00 13.97
N ALA A 233 -2.10 -11.69 13.54
CA ALA A 233 -0.74 -11.26 13.81
C ALA A 233 -0.45 -9.86 13.22
N SER A 234 -0.93 -9.58 12.01
CA SER A 234 -0.78 -8.28 11.35
C SER A 234 -1.48 -7.14 12.10
N VAL A 235 -2.71 -7.37 12.59
CA VAL A 235 -3.44 -6.35 13.36
C VAL A 235 -2.86 -6.17 14.77
N CYS A 236 -2.39 -7.23 15.43
CA CYS A 236 -1.67 -7.15 16.71
C CYS A 236 -0.40 -6.33 16.55
N PHE A 237 0.38 -6.59 15.50
CA PHE A 237 1.52 -5.75 15.17
C PHE A 237 1.08 -4.30 14.92
N GLY A 238 0.00 -4.08 14.16
CA GLY A 238 -0.57 -2.76 13.89
C GLY A 238 -0.89 -1.94 15.16
N VAL A 239 -1.46 -2.56 16.19
CA VAL A 239 -1.77 -1.88 17.47
C VAL A 239 -0.62 -1.89 18.49
N GLY A 240 0.53 -2.48 18.15
CA GLY A 240 1.70 -2.52 19.02
C GLY A 240 1.75 -3.71 19.98
N GLU A 241 0.83 -4.67 19.87
CA GLU A 241 0.87 -5.97 20.55
C GLU A 241 1.92 -6.90 19.90
N ASN A 242 3.19 -6.47 19.93
CA ASN A 242 4.27 -7.11 19.20
C ASN A 242 4.54 -8.55 19.68
N ASP A 243 4.43 -8.81 20.98
CA ASP A 243 4.69 -10.14 21.55
C ASP A 243 3.68 -11.19 21.05
N GLU A 244 2.40 -10.83 20.97
CA GLU A 244 1.38 -11.74 20.44
C GLU A 244 1.58 -11.95 18.94
N ALA A 245 1.87 -10.88 18.19
CA ALA A 245 2.18 -11.00 16.76
C ALA A 245 3.39 -11.91 16.49
N ILE A 246 4.47 -11.78 17.26
CA ILE A 246 5.67 -12.63 17.17
C ILE A 246 5.30 -14.08 17.45
N LYS A 247 4.56 -14.34 18.55
CA LYS A 247 4.14 -15.68 18.94
C LYS A 247 3.29 -16.34 17.85
N THR A 248 2.29 -15.64 17.33
CA THR A 248 1.43 -16.17 16.25
C THR A 248 2.24 -16.50 15.01
N TYR A 249 3.13 -15.62 14.54
CA TYR A 249 3.98 -15.93 13.37
C TYR A 249 4.95 -17.08 13.62
N GLN A 250 5.50 -17.23 14.83
CA GLN A 250 6.33 -18.38 15.17
C GLN A 250 5.56 -19.71 15.10
N GLU A 251 4.32 -19.72 15.58
CA GLU A 251 3.44 -20.89 15.48
C GLU A 251 3.13 -21.23 14.02
N MET A 252 2.81 -20.23 13.20
CA MET A 252 2.58 -20.41 11.76
C MET A 252 3.81 -20.97 11.04
N ILE A 253 5.02 -20.46 11.35
CA ILE A 253 6.28 -20.97 10.76
C ILE A 253 6.54 -22.43 11.17
N ARG A 254 6.16 -22.85 12.38
CA ARG A 254 6.28 -24.27 12.78
C ARG A 254 5.39 -25.19 11.94
N VAL A 255 4.20 -24.72 11.55
CA VAL A 255 3.25 -25.47 10.72
C VAL A 255 3.67 -25.44 9.24
N SER A 256 4.11 -24.28 8.76
CA SER A 256 4.49 -24.01 7.37
C SER A 256 5.96 -23.59 7.26
N PRO A 257 6.93 -24.50 7.51
CA PRO A 257 8.34 -24.14 7.60
C PRO A 257 8.95 -23.69 6.28
N ASN A 258 8.29 -23.88 5.12
CA ASN A 258 8.82 -23.48 3.82
C ASN A 258 8.14 -22.22 3.25
N ASP A 259 7.35 -21.51 4.05
CA ASP A 259 6.74 -20.25 3.61
C ASP A 259 7.73 -19.08 3.81
N PRO A 260 8.20 -18.43 2.73
CA PRO A 260 9.11 -17.29 2.83
C PRO A 260 8.39 -16.02 3.32
N GLN A 261 7.09 -15.86 3.05
CA GLN A 261 6.34 -14.67 3.42
C GLN A 261 6.20 -14.54 4.94
N LEU A 262 5.94 -15.65 5.64
CA LEU A 262 5.85 -15.65 7.11
C LEU A 262 7.15 -15.20 7.77
N ARG A 263 8.31 -15.51 7.16
CA ARG A 263 9.62 -15.08 7.65
C ARG A 263 9.83 -13.59 7.49
N VAL A 264 9.48 -13.04 6.32
CA VAL A 264 9.57 -11.60 6.07
C VAL A 264 8.65 -10.85 7.03
N SER A 265 7.40 -11.30 7.21
CA SER A 265 6.47 -10.68 8.16
C SER A 265 7.01 -10.68 9.59
N LEU A 266 7.55 -11.80 10.08
CA LEU A 266 8.16 -11.87 11.41
C LEU A 266 9.43 -11.01 11.51
N ALA A 267 10.25 -10.98 10.46
CA ALA A 267 11.46 -10.18 10.39
C ALA A 267 11.16 -8.67 10.43
N HIS A 268 10.09 -8.21 9.76
CA HIS A 268 9.63 -6.82 9.86
C HIS A 268 9.27 -6.43 11.29
N ILE A 269 8.63 -7.33 12.05
CA ILE A 269 8.31 -7.07 13.47
C ILE A 269 9.60 -6.93 14.28
N TYR A 270 10.55 -7.86 14.14
CA TYR A 270 11.84 -7.77 14.84
C TYR A 270 12.63 -6.51 14.46
N ASN A 271 12.59 -6.10 13.19
CA ASN A 271 13.26 -4.88 12.75
C ASN A 271 12.63 -3.64 13.41
N ALA A 272 11.30 -3.58 13.48
CA ALA A 272 10.58 -2.47 14.12
C ALA A 272 10.80 -2.39 15.64
N THR A 273 10.94 -3.54 16.31
CA THR A 273 11.22 -3.62 17.76
C THR A 273 12.70 -3.44 18.10
N GLY A 274 13.59 -3.35 17.11
CA GLY A 274 15.03 -3.12 17.28
C GLY A 274 15.86 -4.39 17.45
N GLU A 275 15.29 -5.56 17.19
CA GLU A 275 15.98 -6.86 17.17
C GLU A 275 16.57 -7.17 15.78
N SER A 276 17.34 -6.22 15.22
CA SER A 276 17.89 -6.31 13.85
C SER A 276 18.62 -7.63 13.55
N PRO A 277 19.41 -8.25 14.46
CA PRO A 277 20.05 -9.53 14.17
C PRO A 277 19.06 -10.67 13.88
N LYS A 278 17.92 -10.73 14.57
CA LYS A 278 16.88 -11.74 14.30
C LYS A 278 16.17 -11.46 12.99
N ALA A 279 15.92 -10.19 12.68
CA ALA A 279 15.34 -9.78 11.41
C ALA A 279 16.23 -10.20 10.22
N VAL A 280 17.54 -9.92 10.29
CA VAL A 280 18.52 -10.30 9.26
C VAL A 280 18.50 -11.80 9.01
N ASP A 281 18.56 -12.63 10.06
CA ASP A 281 18.53 -14.09 9.90
C ASP A 281 17.28 -14.56 9.16
N LEU A 282 16.11 -14.04 9.54
CA LEU A 282 14.83 -14.40 8.91
C LEU A 282 14.72 -13.93 7.47
N PHE A 283 15.19 -12.72 7.13
CA PHE A 283 15.23 -12.28 5.73
C PHE A 283 16.14 -13.17 4.89
N LYS A 284 17.28 -13.61 5.43
CA LYS A 284 18.18 -14.56 4.75
C LYS A 284 17.54 -15.93 4.54
N GLN A 285 16.81 -16.43 5.53
CA GLN A 285 16.02 -17.64 5.36
C GLN A 285 14.93 -17.47 4.28
N ALA A 286 14.30 -16.30 4.20
CA ALA A 286 13.25 -16.03 3.22
C ALA A 286 13.78 -16.07 1.78
N TYR A 287 14.88 -15.36 1.47
CA TYR A 287 15.47 -15.45 0.14
C TYR A 287 16.11 -16.84 -0.12
N GLY A 288 16.53 -17.56 0.93
CA GLY A 288 17.02 -18.93 0.79
C GLY A 288 15.93 -19.92 0.36
N LEU A 289 14.67 -19.67 0.73
CA LEU A 289 13.51 -20.45 0.31
C LEU A 289 12.96 -20.02 -1.05
N LYS A 290 12.95 -18.71 -1.32
CA LYS A 290 12.53 -18.12 -2.60
C LYS A 290 13.63 -17.17 -3.09
N PRO A 291 14.55 -17.65 -3.96
CA PRO A 291 15.71 -16.85 -4.41
C PRO A 291 15.35 -15.55 -5.12
N ASP A 292 14.19 -15.47 -5.75
CA ASP A 292 13.68 -14.28 -6.43
C ASP A 292 12.75 -13.43 -5.55
N PHE A 293 12.85 -13.55 -4.21
CA PHE A 293 12.01 -12.79 -3.29
C PHE A 293 12.60 -11.41 -2.99
N GLY A 294 12.18 -10.42 -3.77
CA GLY A 294 12.71 -9.07 -3.71
C GLY A 294 12.48 -8.39 -2.37
N ASP A 295 11.35 -8.65 -1.70
CA ASP A 295 11.03 -8.03 -0.41
C ASP A 295 12.06 -8.37 0.68
N ALA A 296 12.58 -9.60 0.67
CA ALA A 296 13.64 -10.01 1.59
C ALA A 296 14.94 -9.21 1.38
N PHE A 297 15.38 -9.06 0.12
CA PHE A 297 16.58 -8.27 -0.21
C PHE A 297 16.39 -6.78 0.08
N TRP A 298 15.25 -6.22 -0.31
CA TRP A 298 14.93 -4.82 -0.05
C TRP A 298 14.84 -4.51 1.46
N SER A 299 14.24 -5.42 2.24
CA SER A 299 14.17 -5.29 3.69
C SER A 299 15.53 -5.40 4.37
N LEU A 300 16.43 -6.27 3.88
CA LEU A 300 17.83 -6.32 4.31
C LEU A 300 18.56 -5.01 3.99
N ALA A 301 18.36 -4.44 2.80
CA ALA A 301 18.97 -3.16 2.41
C ALA A 301 18.52 -2.00 3.31
N ASN A 302 17.27 -2.04 3.79
CA ASN A 302 16.74 -1.07 4.76
C ASN A 302 17.20 -1.30 6.20
N THR A 303 17.83 -2.45 6.49
CA THR A 303 18.51 -2.69 7.77
C THR A 303 19.90 -2.06 7.66
N LYS A 304 20.08 -0.81 8.12
CA LYS A 304 21.25 0.03 7.79
C LYS A 304 22.58 -0.56 8.27
N SER A 305 22.54 -1.44 9.26
CA SER A 305 23.70 -2.19 9.76
C SER A 305 24.13 -3.35 8.86
N TYR A 306 23.29 -3.81 7.93
CA TYR A 306 23.58 -4.93 7.05
C TYR A 306 24.45 -4.52 5.85
N ARG A 307 25.33 -5.42 5.41
CA ARG A 307 26.14 -5.27 4.20
C ARG A 307 26.06 -6.55 3.40
N PHE A 308 25.72 -6.43 2.12
CA PHE A 308 25.63 -7.57 1.21
C PHE A 308 27.02 -8.09 0.84
N THR A 309 27.10 -9.40 0.69
CA THR A 309 28.28 -10.09 0.15
C THR A 309 28.27 -10.06 -1.37
N GLY A 310 29.44 -10.23 -2.00
CA GLY A 310 29.53 -10.31 -3.47
C GLY A 310 28.71 -11.45 -4.08
N ALA A 311 28.51 -12.55 -3.34
CA ALA A 311 27.63 -13.64 -3.77
C ALA A 311 26.15 -13.24 -3.79
N GLU A 312 25.70 -12.48 -2.79
CA GLU A 312 24.33 -11.96 -2.75
C GLU A 312 24.09 -10.92 -3.85
N LEU A 313 25.08 -10.07 -4.16
CA LEU A 313 25.01 -9.14 -5.29
C LEU A 313 24.82 -9.89 -6.62
N ALA A 314 25.64 -10.91 -6.86
CA ALA A 314 25.56 -11.72 -8.07
C ALA A 314 24.19 -12.42 -8.20
N ALA A 315 23.67 -12.99 -7.11
CA ALA A 315 22.35 -13.61 -7.07
C ALA A 315 21.22 -12.62 -7.39
N MET A 316 21.22 -11.44 -6.76
CA MET A 316 20.22 -10.39 -7.06
C MET A 316 20.29 -9.94 -8.52
N THR A 317 21.50 -9.75 -9.07
CA THR A 317 21.67 -9.39 -10.49
C THR A 317 21.14 -10.46 -11.42
N GLU A 318 21.35 -11.76 -11.13
CA GLU A 318 20.78 -12.85 -11.91
C GLU A 318 19.25 -12.83 -11.89
N CYS A 319 18.64 -12.72 -10.71
CA CYS A 319 17.18 -12.66 -10.57
C CYS A 319 16.57 -11.44 -11.29
N VAL A 320 17.18 -10.25 -11.17
CA VAL A 320 16.69 -9.04 -11.85
C VAL A 320 16.66 -9.23 -13.38
N ASN A 321 17.63 -9.94 -13.94
CA ASN A 321 17.74 -10.19 -15.38
C ASN A 321 16.86 -11.36 -15.87
N ALA A 322 16.34 -12.20 -14.97
CA ALA A 322 15.52 -13.35 -15.33
C ALA A 322 14.12 -12.91 -15.84
N PRO A 323 13.62 -13.42 -16.98
CA PRO A 323 12.29 -13.11 -17.47
C PRO A 323 11.17 -13.56 -16.52
N SER A 324 11.40 -14.64 -15.77
CA SER A 324 10.44 -15.24 -14.84
C SER A 324 10.24 -14.45 -13.55
N THR A 325 11.18 -13.55 -13.19
CA THR A 325 11.10 -12.81 -11.93
C THR A 325 10.00 -11.74 -12.00
N PRO A 326 9.08 -11.69 -11.03
CA PRO A 326 8.01 -10.69 -11.01
C PRO A 326 8.55 -9.25 -10.97
N GLN A 327 7.84 -8.32 -11.61
CA GLN A 327 8.25 -6.91 -11.70
C GLN A 327 8.41 -6.23 -10.34
N ILE A 328 7.56 -6.57 -9.36
CA ILE A 328 7.67 -6.05 -7.99
C ILE A 328 8.98 -6.50 -7.32
N ASP A 329 9.33 -7.78 -7.48
CA ASP A 329 10.56 -8.35 -6.93
C ASP A 329 11.80 -7.74 -7.63
N LYS A 330 11.75 -7.54 -8.96
CA LYS A 330 12.80 -6.81 -9.71
C LYS A 330 13.00 -5.40 -9.18
N THR A 331 11.92 -4.67 -8.98
CA THR A 331 11.96 -3.30 -8.44
C THR A 331 12.64 -3.29 -7.07
N GLN A 332 12.20 -4.14 -6.15
CA GLN A 332 12.76 -4.25 -4.81
C GLN A 332 14.26 -4.59 -4.83
N MET A 333 14.69 -5.55 -5.66
CA MET A 333 16.11 -5.91 -5.80
C MET A 333 16.95 -4.80 -6.42
N GLN A 334 16.42 -4.00 -7.36
CA GLN A 334 17.14 -2.85 -7.91
C GLN A 334 17.48 -1.82 -6.83
N PHE A 335 16.55 -1.53 -5.91
CA PHE A 335 16.84 -0.65 -4.77
C PHE A 335 17.84 -1.27 -3.79
N ALA A 336 17.77 -2.60 -3.57
CA ALA A 336 18.74 -3.31 -2.73
C ALA A 336 20.16 -3.28 -3.31
N LEU A 337 20.30 -3.51 -4.63
CA LEU A 337 21.56 -3.39 -5.36
C LEU A 337 22.10 -1.95 -5.29
N GLY A 338 21.26 -0.95 -5.54
CA GLY A 338 21.65 0.45 -5.43
C GLY A 338 22.21 0.79 -4.05
N LYS A 339 21.55 0.31 -2.98
CA LYS A 339 22.02 0.49 -1.61
C LYS A 339 23.35 -0.21 -1.33
N ALA A 340 23.55 -1.40 -1.88
CA ALA A 340 24.76 -2.18 -1.64
C ALA A 340 25.99 -1.60 -2.35
N TYR A 341 25.83 -1.11 -3.58
CA TYR A 341 26.89 -0.38 -4.29
C TYR A 341 27.17 0.97 -3.61
N GLU A 342 26.14 1.66 -3.10
CA GLU A 342 26.33 2.88 -2.31
C GLU A 342 27.17 2.60 -1.05
N ASP A 343 26.89 1.51 -0.32
CA ASP A 343 27.69 1.11 0.85
C ASP A 343 29.15 0.79 0.49
N SER A 344 29.38 0.33 -0.73
CA SER A 344 30.71 0.05 -1.29
C SER A 344 31.37 1.29 -1.90
N LYS A 345 30.70 2.46 -1.86
CA LYS A 345 31.11 3.74 -2.44
C LYS A 345 31.26 3.75 -3.96
N ASP A 346 30.63 2.79 -4.64
CA ASP A 346 30.47 2.81 -6.10
C ASP A 346 29.18 3.57 -6.46
N TYR A 347 29.28 4.89 -6.47
CA TYR A 347 28.12 5.78 -6.56
C TYR A 347 27.48 5.79 -7.96
N ASP A 348 28.26 5.60 -9.03
CA ASP A 348 27.75 5.56 -10.40
C ASP A 348 26.91 4.30 -10.63
N THR A 349 27.43 3.14 -10.20
CA THR A 349 26.68 1.87 -10.28
C THR A 349 25.46 1.91 -9.36
N ALA A 350 25.60 2.47 -8.15
CA ALA A 350 24.47 2.66 -7.24
C ALA A 350 23.35 3.50 -7.86
N PHE A 351 23.69 4.63 -8.48
CA PHE A 351 22.72 5.50 -9.15
C PHE A 351 21.99 4.77 -10.28
N SER A 352 22.73 4.02 -11.11
CA SER A 352 22.18 3.23 -12.22
C SER A 352 21.10 2.25 -11.75
N HIS A 353 21.34 1.58 -10.63
CA HIS A 353 20.36 0.66 -10.02
C HIS A 353 19.14 1.40 -9.43
N TYR A 354 19.34 2.53 -8.74
CA TYR A 354 18.22 3.35 -8.28
C TYR A 354 17.37 3.86 -9.44
N GLN A 355 17.99 4.30 -10.53
CA GLN A 355 17.30 4.75 -11.74
C GLN A 355 16.50 3.62 -12.39
N ALA A 356 17.07 2.42 -12.50
CA ALA A 356 16.39 1.25 -13.02
C ALA A 356 15.17 0.85 -12.17
N GLY A 357 15.32 0.80 -10.84
CA GLY A 357 14.21 0.53 -9.92
C GLY A 357 13.09 1.57 -10.01
N ASN A 358 13.45 2.85 -10.05
CA ASN A 358 12.51 3.95 -10.23
C ASN A 358 11.78 3.90 -11.58
N THR A 359 12.45 3.45 -12.64
CA THR A 359 11.84 3.29 -13.97
C THR A 359 10.79 2.19 -13.96
N LEU A 360 11.10 1.01 -13.39
CA LEU A 360 10.13 -0.08 -13.20
C LEU A 360 8.93 0.34 -12.35
N LYS A 361 9.15 1.15 -11.32
CA LYS A 361 8.07 1.66 -10.45
C LYS A 361 7.17 2.65 -11.19
N ARG A 362 7.72 3.53 -12.02
CA ARG A 362 6.96 4.52 -12.80
C ARG A 362 5.98 3.89 -13.79
N GLU A 363 6.30 2.72 -14.36
CA GLU A 363 5.37 1.98 -15.24
C GLU A 363 4.05 1.62 -14.55
N THR A 364 4.05 1.55 -13.21
CA THR A 364 2.87 1.24 -12.39
C THR A 364 2.28 2.47 -11.68
N SER A 365 2.82 3.66 -11.95
CA SER A 365 2.47 4.92 -11.27
C SER A 365 1.42 5.71 -12.06
N ASN A 366 0.48 6.30 -11.34
CA ASN A 366 -0.52 7.24 -11.89
C ASN A 366 -0.20 8.70 -11.53
N HIS A 367 1.06 9.04 -11.24
CA HIS A 367 1.45 10.41 -10.90
C HIS A 367 1.24 11.37 -12.08
N SER A 368 0.56 12.49 -11.85
CA SER A 368 0.39 13.57 -12.83
C SER A 368 0.78 14.90 -12.21
N LYS A 369 1.63 15.64 -12.93
CA LYS A 369 2.07 16.99 -12.58
C LYS A 369 0.87 17.95 -12.56
N GLU A 370 0.01 17.86 -13.57
CA GLU A 370 -1.16 18.72 -13.73
C GLU A 370 -2.12 18.58 -12.54
N GLN A 371 -2.29 17.36 -12.02
CA GLN A 371 -3.12 17.11 -10.83
C GLN A 371 -2.52 17.74 -9.57
N LEU A 372 -1.20 17.73 -9.43
CA LEU A 372 -0.52 18.36 -8.32
C LEU A 372 -0.67 19.89 -8.41
N ASP A 373 -0.44 20.46 -9.59
CA ASP A 373 -0.57 21.90 -9.85
C ASP A 373 -1.98 22.39 -9.49
N ILE A 374 -3.03 21.69 -9.94
CA ILE A 374 -4.44 21.99 -9.59
C ILE A 374 -4.67 21.88 -8.09
N ARG A 375 -4.11 20.85 -7.44
CA ARG A 375 -4.28 20.64 -5.99
C ARG A 375 -3.64 21.77 -5.19
N ILE A 376 -2.48 22.25 -5.60
CA ILE A 376 -1.76 23.34 -4.93
C ILE A 376 -2.44 24.67 -5.21
N SER A 377 -2.68 25.02 -6.47
CA SER A 377 -3.30 26.30 -6.84
C SER A 377 -4.66 26.49 -6.18
N THR A 378 -5.49 25.44 -6.12
CA THR A 378 -6.80 25.54 -5.46
C THR A 378 -6.67 25.75 -3.94
N GLN A 379 -5.61 25.25 -3.30
CA GLN A 379 -5.34 25.58 -1.88
C GLN A 379 -4.99 27.05 -1.69
N LEU A 380 -4.14 27.60 -2.56
CA LEU A 380 -3.75 29.01 -2.53
C LEU A 380 -4.96 29.93 -2.76
N ASP A 381 -5.78 29.61 -3.78
CA ASP A 381 -6.92 30.41 -4.20
C ASP A 381 -8.04 30.47 -3.15
N VAL A 382 -8.28 29.36 -2.44
CA VAL A 382 -9.42 29.23 -1.51
C VAL A 382 -9.01 29.60 -0.09
N CYS A 383 -7.86 29.11 0.38
CA CYS A 383 -7.45 29.26 1.77
C CYS A 383 -6.71 30.57 1.98
N THR A 384 -7.41 31.69 1.83
CA THR A 384 -6.84 33.04 1.97
C THR A 384 -6.95 33.59 3.39
N ALA A 385 -6.28 34.72 3.66
CA ALA A 385 -6.41 35.43 4.93
C ALA A 385 -7.87 35.85 5.21
N GLU A 386 -8.64 36.23 4.18
CA GLU A 386 -10.07 36.57 4.33
C GLU A 386 -10.91 35.36 4.75
N LEU A 387 -10.62 34.16 4.22
CA LEU A 387 -11.31 32.94 4.64
C LEU A 387 -11.09 32.69 6.14
N PHE A 388 -9.83 32.75 6.59
CA PHE A 388 -9.50 32.47 7.98
C PHE A 388 -10.01 33.53 8.94
N GLU A 389 -10.04 34.80 8.56
CA GLU A 389 -10.65 35.85 9.38
C GLU A 389 -12.17 35.67 9.50
N ARG A 390 -12.84 35.31 8.39
CA ARG A 390 -14.28 35.04 8.38
C ARG A 390 -14.65 33.82 9.24
N LEU A 391 -13.79 32.81 9.28
CA LEU A 391 -14.02 31.55 10.00
C LEU A 391 -13.19 31.42 11.29
N LYS A 392 -12.67 32.50 11.86
CA LYS A 392 -11.73 32.45 13.00
C LYS A 392 -12.28 31.81 14.28
N ASP A 393 -13.60 31.85 14.47
CA ASP A 393 -14.28 31.36 15.67
C ASP A 393 -14.85 29.93 15.52
N VAL A 394 -14.55 29.23 14.43
CA VAL A 394 -15.00 27.85 14.19
C VAL A 394 -14.01 26.80 14.73
N GLY A 395 -14.43 25.54 14.70
CA GLY A 395 -13.57 24.41 15.08
C GLY A 395 -13.73 23.96 16.53
N HIS A 396 -13.01 22.91 16.89
CA HIS A 396 -13.02 22.33 18.22
C HIS A 396 -11.84 22.82 19.04
N ASN A 397 -12.12 23.35 20.23
CA ASN A 397 -11.11 23.95 21.11
C ASN A 397 -10.31 22.88 21.90
N ALA A 398 -9.51 22.08 21.18
CA ALA A 398 -8.56 21.13 21.75
C ALA A 398 -7.11 21.61 21.53
N PRO A 399 -6.33 21.89 22.60
CA PRO A 399 -4.92 22.27 22.48
C PRO A 399 -3.95 21.08 22.35
N ASP A 400 -4.46 19.86 22.57
CA ASP A 400 -3.73 18.59 22.65
C ASP A 400 -2.92 18.21 21.39
N PRO A 401 -3.43 18.42 20.15
CA PRO A 401 -2.79 17.89 18.94
C PRO A 401 -1.54 18.66 18.53
N ILE A 402 -0.45 17.93 18.27
CA ILE A 402 0.77 18.43 17.63
C ILE A 402 0.93 17.71 16.28
N PHE A 403 0.85 18.44 15.18
CA PHE A 403 1.09 17.91 13.85
C PHE A 403 2.55 18.10 13.47
N ILE A 404 3.21 17.03 13.02
CA ILE A 404 4.54 17.10 12.40
C ILE A 404 4.40 16.67 10.95
N LEU A 405 4.62 17.62 10.05
CA LEU A 405 4.45 17.48 8.60
C LEU A 405 5.69 17.96 7.85
N GLY A 406 5.65 17.87 6.53
CA GLY A 406 6.74 18.28 5.64
C GLY A 406 6.94 17.24 4.54
N LEU A 407 7.98 17.41 3.72
CA LEU A 407 8.29 16.39 2.72
C LEU A 407 8.77 15.10 3.41
N PRO A 408 8.37 13.89 2.95
CA PRO A 408 9.00 12.66 3.39
C PRO A 408 10.52 12.76 3.32
N ARG A 409 11.22 12.21 4.32
CA ARG A 409 12.69 12.27 4.47
C ARG A 409 13.27 13.62 4.90
N ALA A 410 12.43 14.60 5.23
CA ALA A 410 12.88 15.89 5.78
C ALA A 410 13.27 15.85 7.27
N GLY A 411 13.08 14.73 7.97
CA GLY A 411 13.46 14.57 9.38
C GLY A 411 12.29 14.63 10.37
N SER A 412 11.05 14.55 9.92
CA SER A 412 9.85 14.54 10.79
C SER A 412 9.88 13.45 11.86
N THR A 413 10.39 12.24 11.57
CA THR A 413 10.57 11.18 12.58
C THR A 413 11.54 11.55 13.70
N LEU A 414 12.60 12.31 13.39
CA LEU A 414 13.53 12.78 14.42
C LEU A 414 12.82 13.77 15.36
N LEU A 415 12.08 14.73 14.79
CA LEU A 415 11.30 15.70 15.58
C LEU A 415 10.22 15.01 16.43
N GLU A 416 9.56 14.01 15.86
CA GLU A 416 8.60 13.17 16.59
C GLU A 416 9.26 12.46 17.76
N GLN A 417 10.44 11.85 17.56
CA GLN A 417 11.17 11.14 18.60
C GLN A 417 11.64 12.08 19.72
N ILE A 418 12.09 13.29 19.36
CA ILE A 418 12.47 14.34 20.31
C ILE A 418 11.26 14.73 21.17
N LEU A 419 10.14 15.11 20.55
CA LEU A 419 8.96 15.54 21.28
C LEU A 419 8.30 14.42 22.08
N ALA A 420 8.21 13.21 21.53
CA ALA A 420 7.65 12.04 22.22
C ALA A 420 8.53 11.53 23.37
N SER A 421 9.73 12.09 23.58
CA SER A 421 10.54 11.81 24.76
C SER A 421 10.20 12.73 25.94
N HIS A 422 9.35 13.74 25.73
CA HIS A 422 8.80 14.60 26.77
C HIS A 422 7.69 13.86 27.54
N SER A 423 7.67 13.95 28.87
CA SER A 423 6.73 13.23 29.76
C SER A 423 5.25 13.54 29.50
N LYS A 424 4.97 14.72 28.92
CA LYS A 424 3.63 15.21 28.56
C LYS A 424 3.20 14.98 27.11
N VAL A 425 3.98 14.28 26.29
CA VAL A 425 3.67 14.10 24.86
C VAL A 425 3.67 12.63 24.46
N ASP A 426 2.53 12.15 23.99
CA ASP A 426 2.42 10.82 23.39
C ASP A 426 2.84 10.86 21.92
N GLY A 427 3.88 10.10 21.57
CA GLY A 427 4.19 9.81 20.17
C GLY A 427 3.27 8.71 19.63
N THR A 428 2.42 9.02 18.65
CA THR A 428 1.44 8.06 18.12
C THR A 428 1.99 7.29 16.89
N MET A 429 1.59 7.67 15.67
CA MET A 429 2.06 7.18 14.38
C MET A 429 1.64 8.14 13.26
N GLU A 430 1.67 7.68 12.01
CA GLU A 430 1.06 8.34 10.87
C GLU A 430 -0.46 8.17 10.91
N LEU A 431 -1.20 9.19 11.37
CA LEU A 431 -2.66 9.13 11.45
C LEU A 431 -3.27 9.60 10.12
N HIS A 432 -4.24 8.82 9.62
CA HIS A 432 -4.83 9.05 8.30
C HIS A 432 -6.09 9.93 8.36
N ASP A 433 -6.52 10.34 9.55
CA ASP A 433 -7.79 10.99 9.83
C ASP A 433 -7.98 12.31 9.05
N ILE A 434 -6.93 13.14 8.94
CA ILE A 434 -6.99 14.39 8.17
C ILE A 434 -7.07 14.11 6.67
N LEU A 435 -6.28 13.15 6.17
CA LEU A 435 -6.30 12.74 4.76
C LEU A 435 -7.67 12.14 4.38
N ASP A 436 -8.23 11.31 5.25
CA ASP A 436 -9.56 10.72 5.12
C ASP A 436 -10.66 11.78 5.10
N LEU A 437 -10.58 12.77 5.99
CA LEU A 437 -11.53 13.89 6.00
C LEU A 437 -11.43 14.72 4.72
N ALA A 438 -10.21 15.07 4.29
CA ALA A 438 -10.00 15.80 3.04
C ALA A 438 -10.52 15.02 1.82
N LYS A 439 -10.32 13.70 1.77
CA LYS A 439 -10.88 12.83 0.73
C LYS A 439 -12.42 12.86 0.74
N ARG A 440 -13.04 12.74 1.92
CA ARG A 440 -14.52 12.85 2.06
C ARG A 440 -15.06 14.20 1.61
N LEU A 441 -14.38 15.29 1.93
CA LEU A 441 -14.75 16.65 1.51
C LEU A 441 -14.62 16.83 0.00
N ARG A 442 -13.62 16.21 -0.62
CA ARG A 442 -13.48 16.17 -2.09
C ARG A 442 -14.65 15.43 -2.74
N GLY A 443 -15.19 14.40 -2.09
CA GLY A 443 -16.31 13.64 -2.64
C GLY A 443 -15.90 12.79 -3.85
N ARG A 444 -16.72 12.79 -4.91
CA ARG A 444 -16.54 11.92 -6.09
C ARG A 444 -15.87 12.61 -7.28
N ASP A 445 -15.21 13.75 -7.04
CA ASP A 445 -14.47 14.42 -8.10
C ASP A 445 -13.38 13.51 -8.61
N LYS A 446 -13.27 13.45 -9.94
CA LYS A 446 -12.18 12.73 -10.58
C LYS A 446 -10.87 13.47 -10.29
N ALA A 447 -9.77 12.73 -10.21
CA ALA A 447 -8.45 13.35 -10.04
C ALA A 447 -8.12 14.36 -11.16
N SER A 448 -8.74 14.23 -12.34
CA SER A 448 -8.61 15.12 -13.48
C SER A 448 -9.60 16.29 -13.51
N ASP A 449 -10.39 16.51 -12.45
CA ASP A 449 -11.35 17.62 -12.44
C ASP A 449 -10.59 18.96 -12.35
N PRO A 450 -10.80 19.89 -13.31
CA PRO A 450 -10.13 21.19 -13.29
C PRO A 450 -10.58 22.10 -12.15
N SER A 451 -11.70 21.80 -11.49
CA SER A 451 -12.23 22.59 -10.38
C SER A 451 -12.60 21.69 -9.20
N PRO A 452 -11.61 21.16 -8.46
CA PRO A 452 -11.89 20.23 -7.38
C PRO A 452 -12.69 20.92 -6.27
N ARG A 453 -13.68 20.18 -5.76
CA ARG A 453 -14.58 20.56 -4.68
C ARG A 453 -13.84 20.82 -3.38
N TYR A 454 -12.83 20.04 -3.05
CA TYR A 454 -11.95 20.35 -1.92
C TYR A 454 -10.68 21.04 -2.44
N PRO A 455 -10.29 22.20 -1.89
CA PRO A 455 -10.80 22.86 -0.68
C PRO A 455 -12.00 23.82 -0.84
N ARG A 456 -12.53 24.09 -2.03
CA ARG A 456 -13.63 25.08 -2.25
C ARG A 456 -14.85 24.91 -1.33
N ILE A 457 -15.22 23.68 -1.03
CA ILE A 457 -16.33 23.32 -0.14
C ILE A 457 -16.20 23.93 1.27
N LEU A 458 -14.98 24.26 1.72
CA LEU A 458 -14.76 24.94 3.00
C LEU A 458 -15.47 26.29 3.09
N GLU A 459 -15.73 26.95 1.95
CA GLU A 459 -16.45 28.24 1.94
C GLU A 459 -17.96 28.08 2.17
N GLU A 460 -18.49 26.89 1.86
CA GLU A 460 -19.92 26.57 1.83
C GLU A 460 -20.37 25.74 3.03
N LEU A 461 -19.43 25.15 3.78
CA LEU A 461 -19.75 24.32 4.93
C LEU A 461 -20.43 25.13 6.04
N PRO A 462 -21.51 24.60 6.65
CA PRO A 462 -22.05 25.17 7.89
C PRO A 462 -20.97 25.21 8.97
N THR A 463 -20.91 26.29 9.74
CA THR A 463 -19.83 26.54 10.72
C THR A 463 -19.75 25.46 11.79
N GLU A 464 -20.87 24.82 12.15
CA GLU A 464 -20.94 23.74 13.14
C GLU A 464 -20.20 22.48 12.67
N ARG A 465 -20.04 22.28 11.36
CA ARG A 465 -19.33 21.12 10.82
C ARG A 465 -17.86 21.12 11.19
N PHE A 466 -17.22 22.29 11.26
CA PHE A 466 -15.81 22.37 11.65
C PHE A 466 -15.57 21.88 13.08
N ALA A 467 -16.45 22.25 14.01
CA ALA A 467 -16.39 21.77 15.40
C ALA A 467 -16.66 20.25 15.48
N GLN A 468 -17.62 19.74 14.71
CA GLN A 468 -17.89 18.29 14.64
C GLN A 468 -16.68 17.51 14.10
N PHE A 469 -16.03 18.01 13.05
CA PHE A 469 -14.84 17.37 12.49
C PHE A 469 -13.66 17.39 13.46
N GLY A 470 -13.45 18.51 14.16
CA GLY A 470 -12.43 18.61 15.19
C GLY A 470 -12.69 17.65 16.35
N GLN A 471 -13.93 17.58 16.84
CA GLN A 471 -14.31 16.62 17.89
C GLN A 471 -14.12 15.18 17.45
N GLN A 472 -14.57 14.83 16.25
CA GLN A 472 -14.40 13.48 15.69
C GLN A 472 -12.93 13.10 15.57
N PHE A 473 -12.07 14.02 15.11
CA PHE A 473 -10.62 13.79 15.08
C PHE A 473 -10.07 13.50 16.47
N ILE A 474 -10.50 14.23 17.50
CA ILE A 474 -10.06 13.97 18.88
C ILE A 474 -10.50 12.58 19.34
N GLU A 475 -11.75 12.20 19.06
CA GLU A 475 -12.32 10.90 19.46
C GLU A 475 -11.66 9.73 18.74
N ASP A 476 -11.55 9.79 17.40
CA ASP A 476 -10.99 8.70 16.58
C ASP A 476 -9.52 8.43 16.92
N THR A 477 -8.78 9.48 17.28
CA THR A 477 -7.36 9.34 17.58
C THR A 477 -7.10 8.88 19.02
N ARG A 478 -8.10 8.83 19.92
CA ARG A 478 -7.91 8.36 21.31
C ARG A 478 -7.30 6.97 21.41
N ALA A 479 -7.63 6.07 20.47
CA ALA A 479 -7.12 4.70 20.48
C ALA A 479 -5.59 4.60 20.32
N TYR A 480 -4.95 5.62 19.74
CA TYR A 480 -3.51 5.66 19.49
C TYR A 480 -2.72 6.42 20.57
N ARG A 481 -3.41 7.01 21.56
CA ARG A 481 -2.80 7.86 22.59
C ARG A 481 -2.57 7.07 23.87
N GLY A 482 -1.56 7.49 24.62
CA GLY A 482 -1.33 7.06 25.98
C GLY A 482 -2.14 7.92 26.95
N THR A 483 -1.49 8.30 28.05
CA THR A 483 -2.12 9.10 29.13
C THR A 483 -1.65 10.55 29.13
N ALA A 484 -0.78 10.92 28.19
CA ALA A 484 -0.20 12.24 28.16
C ALA A 484 -1.24 13.28 27.68
N PRO A 485 -1.14 14.54 28.13
CA PRO A 485 -2.08 15.58 27.74
C PRO A 485 -1.95 16.02 26.28
N TYR A 486 -0.79 15.84 25.65
CA TYR A 486 -0.55 16.14 24.23
C TYR A 486 -0.25 14.86 23.46
N PHE A 487 -0.51 14.87 22.16
CA PHE A 487 -0.17 13.76 21.29
C PHE A 487 0.26 14.26 19.91
N ILE A 488 1.12 13.48 19.26
CA ILE A 488 1.66 13.82 17.95
C ILE A 488 0.91 13.05 16.86
N ASP A 489 0.39 13.74 15.86
CA ASP A 489 0.12 13.16 14.54
C ASP A 489 1.30 13.50 13.61
N LYS A 490 2.15 12.51 13.34
CA LYS A 490 3.27 12.67 12.42
C LYS A 490 2.85 12.10 11.08
N MET A 491 2.25 12.91 10.23
CA MET A 491 1.86 12.57 8.86
C MET A 491 2.46 13.61 7.89
N PRO A 492 3.54 13.28 7.16
CA PRO A 492 4.23 14.22 6.27
C PRO A 492 3.28 14.96 5.33
N ASN A 493 2.38 14.23 4.68
CA ASN A 493 1.45 14.73 3.68
C ASN A 493 0.34 15.67 4.23
N ASN A 494 0.23 15.87 5.55
CA ASN A 494 -0.71 16.84 6.13
C ASN A 494 -0.37 18.29 5.74
N PHE A 495 0.80 18.56 5.14
CA PHE A 495 1.17 19.89 4.64
C PHE A 495 0.15 20.45 3.61
N PHE A 496 -0.54 19.57 2.86
CA PHE A 496 -1.62 19.98 1.96
C PHE A 496 -2.86 20.50 2.69
N HIS A 497 -3.01 20.19 3.97
CA HIS A 497 -4.26 20.27 4.70
C HIS A 497 -4.17 21.19 5.94
N ILE A 498 -3.13 22.03 6.02
CA ILE A 498 -2.94 23.00 7.11
C ILE A 498 -4.15 23.94 7.25
N GLY A 499 -4.70 24.43 6.15
CA GLY A 499 -5.92 25.25 6.18
C GLY A 499 -7.11 24.51 6.79
N LEU A 500 -7.31 23.23 6.46
CA LEU A 500 -8.36 22.41 7.08
C LEU A 500 -8.07 22.20 8.58
N ILE A 501 -6.84 21.83 8.95
CA ILE A 501 -6.42 21.64 10.35
C ILE A 501 -6.70 22.90 11.16
N LYS A 502 -6.35 24.09 10.65
CA LYS A 502 -6.61 25.37 11.32
C LYS A 502 -8.09 25.59 11.61
N LEU A 503 -8.95 25.27 10.64
CA LEU A 503 -10.39 25.47 10.78
C LEU A 503 -11.05 24.46 11.73
N ILE A 504 -10.59 23.21 11.77
CA ILE A 504 -11.20 22.19 12.65
C ILE A 504 -10.57 22.14 14.06
N LEU A 505 -9.30 22.55 14.20
CA LEU A 505 -8.50 22.48 15.43
C LEU A 505 -7.68 23.77 15.58
N PRO A 506 -8.32 24.92 15.89
CA PRO A 506 -7.68 26.24 15.85
C PRO A 506 -6.48 26.42 16.79
N ASN A 507 -6.39 25.59 17.83
CA ASN A 507 -5.36 25.62 18.88
C ASN A 507 -4.33 24.49 18.77
N ALA A 508 -4.39 23.66 17.72
CA ALA A 508 -3.35 22.69 17.45
C ALA A 508 -2.01 23.36 17.14
N LYS A 509 -0.92 22.63 17.34
CA LYS A 509 0.43 23.05 16.97
C LYS A 509 0.83 22.36 15.68
N VAL A 510 1.43 23.09 14.74
CA VAL A 510 1.91 22.54 13.48
C VAL A 510 3.40 22.80 13.33
N ILE A 511 4.17 21.75 13.07
CA ILE A 511 5.61 21.79 12.87
C ILE A 511 5.92 21.32 11.45
N ASP A 512 6.56 22.19 10.68
CA ASP A 512 7.09 21.89 9.35
C ASP A 512 8.55 21.41 9.47
N ALA A 513 8.75 20.11 9.29
CA ALA A 513 10.08 19.52 9.19
C ALA A 513 10.66 19.85 7.82
N ARG A 514 11.67 20.74 7.80
CA ARG A 514 12.35 21.21 6.59
C ARG A 514 13.77 20.65 6.52
N ARG A 515 14.26 20.37 5.32
CA ARG A 515 15.63 19.87 5.08
C ARG A 515 16.19 20.46 3.80
N HIS A 516 17.52 20.53 3.68
CA HIS A 516 18.18 20.95 2.44
C HIS A 516 17.58 20.24 1.21
N PRO A 517 17.16 20.96 0.15
CA PRO A 517 16.34 20.42 -0.94
C PRO A 517 17.01 19.25 -1.67
N MET A 518 18.31 19.35 -1.96
CA MET A 518 19.06 18.25 -2.60
C MET A 518 19.10 17.00 -1.72
N ALA A 519 19.34 17.18 -0.41
CA ALA A 519 19.44 16.07 0.52
C ALA A 519 18.08 15.39 0.74
N CYS A 520 17.01 16.20 0.84
CA CYS A 520 15.66 15.69 1.00
C CYS A 520 15.17 14.95 -0.24
N CYS A 521 15.26 15.59 -1.42
CA CYS A 521 14.80 15.03 -2.68
C CYS A 521 15.58 13.78 -3.06
N PHE A 522 16.92 13.82 -3.00
CA PHE A 522 17.72 12.64 -3.32
C PHE A 522 17.48 11.49 -2.32
N SER A 523 17.30 11.79 -1.03
CA SER A 523 16.92 10.76 -0.06
C SER A 523 15.54 10.16 -0.34
N GLY A 524 14.61 10.93 -0.92
CA GLY A 524 13.33 10.42 -1.39
C GLY A 524 13.50 9.54 -2.63
N TYR A 525 14.28 10.02 -3.62
CA TYR A 525 14.52 9.33 -4.88
C TYR A 525 15.11 7.93 -4.73
N LYS A 526 16.04 7.75 -3.80
CA LYS A 526 16.67 6.44 -3.56
C LYS A 526 15.91 5.55 -2.57
N GLN A 527 14.74 5.98 -2.09
CA GLN A 527 13.88 5.20 -1.20
C GLN A 527 12.70 4.65 -2.01
N LEU A 528 12.57 3.33 -2.06
CA LEU A 528 11.33 2.72 -2.53
C LEU A 528 10.27 2.91 -1.44
N PHE A 529 9.31 3.79 -1.69
CA PHE A 529 8.13 3.97 -0.86
C PHE A 529 7.04 2.97 -1.25
N GLY A 530 6.06 2.81 -0.34
CA GLY A 530 4.79 2.18 -0.65
C GLY A 530 3.93 3.07 -1.57
N GLU A 531 2.62 3.06 -1.35
CA GLU A 531 1.67 3.87 -2.11
C GLU A 531 1.68 5.35 -1.66
N GLY A 532 1.33 6.27 -2.56
CA GLY A 532 1.08 7.68 -2.24
C GLY A 532 2.29 8.61 -2.25
N GLN A 533 3.47 8.12 -2.69
CA GLN A 533 4.71 8.88 -2.79
C GLN A 533 5.35 8.75 -4.19
N GLU A 534 4.52 8.59 -5.21
CA GLU A 534 4.93 8.28 -6.58
C GLU A 534 5.81 9.35 -7.24
N PHE A 535 5.71 10.60 -6.78
CA PHE A 535 6.57 11.70 -7.23
C PHE A 535 8.06 11.46 -6.95
N SER A 536 8.39 10.57 -6.00
CA SER A 536 9.77 10.24 -5.66
C SER A 536 10.48 9.42 -6.74
N CYS A 537 9.74 8.81 -7.67
CA CYS A 537 10.30 7.90 -8.67
C CYS A 537 10.97 8.58 -9.86
N GLY A 538 11.17 9.90 -9.82
CA GLY A 538 11.85 10.66 -10.85
C GLY A 538 12.45 11.94 -10.29
N LEU A 539 13.62 12.33 -10.78
CA LEU A 539 14.37 13.47 -10.27
C LEU A 539 13.69 14.80 -10.58
N GLU A 540 13.08 14.93 -11.76
CA GLU A 540 12.32 16.12 -12.13
C GLU A 540 11.01 16.20 -11.35
N GLU A 541 10.33 15.07 -11.20
CA GLU A 541 9.06 14.95 -10.50
C GLU A 541 9.21 15.33 -9.02
N ILE A 542 10.21 14.79 -8.32
CA ILE A 542 10.45 15.14 -6.91
C ILE A 542 10.93 16.58 -6.73
N GLY A 543 11.74 17.11 -7.67
CA GLY A 543 12.19 18.50 -7.64
C GLY A 543 11.02 19.48 -7.80
N ASN A 544 10.16 19.23 -8.79
CA ASN A 544 8.93 20.01 -9.01
C ASN A 544 8.00 19.92 -7.79
N TYR A 545 7.85 18.73 -7.22
CA TYR A 545 7.04 18.51 -6.03
C TYR A 545 7.57 19.30 -4.82
N TYR A 546 8.90 19.28 -4.59
CA TYR A 546 9.52 20.02 -3.50
C TYR A 546 9.29 21.52 -3.64
N ARG A 547 9.44 22.07 -4.86
CA ARG A 547 9.18 23.49 -5.13
C ARG A 547 7.74 23.87 -4.77
N GLN A 548 6.76 23.09 -5.24
CA GLN A 548 5.35 23.35 -4.93
C GLN A 548 5.02 23.21 -3.45
N TYR A 549 5.68 22.28 -2.76
CA TYR A 549 5.61 22.18 -1.30
C TYR A 549 6.18 23.44 -0.62
N VAL A 550 7.31 23.99 -1.08
CA VAL A 550 7.84 25.28 -0.58
C VAL A 550 6.83 26.41 -0.81
N ASP A 551 6.28 26.52 -2.03
CA ASP A 551 5.31 27.56 -2.39
C ASP A 551 4.08 27.50 -1.48
N LEU A 552 3.52 26.31 -1.28
CA LEU A 552 2.36 26.12 -0.42
C LEU A 552 2.67 26.44 1.06
N MET A 553 3.86 26.08 1.55
CA MET A 553 4.25 26.40 2.92
C MET A 553 4.50 27.90 3.12
N ASN A 554 5.06 28.60 2.12
CA ASN A 554 5.20 30.05 2.16
C ASN A 554 3.83 30.74 2.19
N HIS A 555 2.85 30.23 1.44
CA HIS A 555 1.47 30.71 1.53
C HIS A 555 0.92 30.57 2.95
N TRP A 556 1.09 29.41 3.59
CA TRP A 556 0.65 29.23 4.98
C TRP A 556 1.32 30.18 5.97
N ASP A 557 2.59 30.49 5.79
CA ASP A 557 3.31 31.47 6.62
C ASP A 557 2.73 32.90 6.44
N GLU A 558 2.25 33.22 5.24
CA GLU A 558 1.62 34.52 4.93
C GLU A 558 0.20 34.62 5.50
N VAL A 559 -0.65 33.62 5.27
CA VAL A 559 -2.08 33.69 5.63
C VAL A 559 -2.40 33.20 7.05
N LEU A 560 -1.49 32.47 7.69
CA LEU A 560 -1.62 31.96 9.06
C LEU A 560 -0.34 32.23 9.89
N PRO A 561 0.06 33.50 10.07
CA PRO A 561 1.32 33.84 10.72
C PRO A 561 1.39 33.28 12.15
N GLY A 562 2.47 32.55 12.44
CA GLY A 562 2.72 31.94 13.75
C GLY A 562 1.95 30.65 14.03
N PHE A 563 1.13 30.15 13.11
CA PHE A 563 0.45 28.86 13.27
C PHE A 563 1.37 27.67 12.99
N VAL A 564 2.34 27.84 12.09
CA VAL A 564 3.31 26.81 11.70
C VAL A 564 4.70 27.19 12.21
N LEU A 565 5.38 26.26 12.89
CA LEU A 565 6.79 26.37 13.22
C LEU A 565 7.63 25.63 12.18
N ARG A 566 8.42 26.36 11.40
CA ARG A 566 9.44 25.77 10.52
C ARG A 566 10.68 25.36 11.32
N VAL A 567 11.08 24.10 11.19
CA VAL A 567 12.25 23.51 11.84
C VAL A 567 13.18 22.91 10.79
N GLN A 568 14.35 23.52 10.61
CA GLN A 568 15.36 23.06 9.65
C GLN A 568 16.18 21.91 10.25
N HIS A 569 16.30 20.81 9.53
CA HIS A 569 17.01 19.61 9.96
C HIS A 569 18.49 19.89 10.27
N GLU A 570 19.15 20.69 9.44
CA GLU A 570 20.55 21.06 9.60
C GLU A 570 20.78 21.88 10.88
N ASP A 571 19.82 22.74 11.28
CA ASP A 571 19.89 23.51 12.53
C ASP A 571 19.77 22.58 13.74
N VAL A 572 18.92 21.56 13.69
CA VAL A 572 18.77 20.56 14.76
C VAL A 572 20.07 19.76 14.92
N ILE A 573 20.77 19.47 13.83
CA ILE A 573 22.08 18.80 13.86
C ILE A 573 23.17 19.72 14.42
N ALA A 574 23.12 21.01 14.10
CA ALA A 574 24.12 21.98 14.52
C ALA A 574 23.97 22.38 16.01
N ASP A 575 22.74 22.55 16.48
CA ASP A 575 22.39 22.94 17.84
C ASP A 575 21.11 22.22 18.30
N LEU A 576 21.28 20.99 18.77
CA LEU A 576 20.16 20.15 19.20
C LEU A 576 19.40 20.79 20.37
N GLU A 577 20.10 21.21 21.42
CA GLU A 577 19.44 21.74 22.62
C GLU A 577 18.70 23.04 22.34
N GLY A 578 19.31 23.97 21.58
CA GLY A 578 18.65 25.22 21.21
C GLY A 578 17.39 25.00 20.38
N GLN A 579 17.42 24.07 19.40
CA GLN A 579 16.22 23.74 18.63
C GLN A 579 15.17 23.00 19.48
N VAL A 580 15.57 22.11 20.39
CA VAL A 580 14.65 21.44 21.32
C VAL A 580 13.90 22.48 22.17
N ARG A 581 14.61 23.45 22.75
CA ARG A 581 14.00 24.54 23.53
C ARG A 581 13.00 25.33 22.69
N ARG A 582 13.40 25.74 21.48
CA ARG A 582 12.52 26.47 20.54
C ARG A 582 11.24 25.70 20.18
N ILE A 583 11.34 24.40 19.97
CA ILE A 583 10.19 23.54 19.66
C ILE A 583 9.27 23.41 20.89
N LEU A 584 9.83 23.16 22.07
CA LEU A 584 9.05 23.04 23.31
C LEU A 584 8.36 24.36 23.66
N ASP A 585 9.04 25.50 23.52
CA ASP A 585 8.47 26.84 23.73
C ASP A 585 7.27 27.09 22.80
N PHE A 586 7.37 26.73 21.52
CA PHE A 586 6.26 26.83 20.56
C PHE A 586 5.06 25.96 20.97
N CYS A 587 5.34 24.77 21.50
CA CYS A 587 4.33 23.85 22.02
C CYS A 587 3.79 24.25 23.41
N GLY A 588 4.40 25.21 24.11
CA GLY A 588 4.05 25.57 25.48
C GLY A 588 4.47 24.52 26.52
N LEU A 589 5.55 23.81 26.26
CA LEU A 589 6.10 22.75 27.12
C LEU A 589 7.39 23.23 27.79
N GLU A 590 7.64 22.73 29.01
CA GLU A 590 8.90 23.00 29.72
C GLU A 590 10.03 22.15 29.12
N PHE A 591 11.27 22.60 29.32
CA PHE A 591 12.43 21.83 28.88
C PHE A 591 12.60 20.55 29.71
N GLU A 592 12.70 19.40 29.04
CA GLU A 592 13.07 18.12 29.64
C GLU A 592 14.31 17.53 28.94
N GLU A 593 15.29 17.09 29.73
CA GLU A 593 16.55 16.52 29.23
C GLU A 593 16.33 15.30 28.32
N SER A 594 15.27 14.52 28.59
CA SER A 594 14.88 13.36 27.78
C SER A 594 14.63 13.69 26.31
N CYS A 595 14.25 14.94 25.98
CA CYS A 595 14.08 15.41 24.60
C CYS A 595 15.41 15.52 23.85
N VAL A 596 16.50 15.86 24.54
CA VAL A 596 17.86 15.87 23.99
C VAL A 596 18.43 14.44 23.96
N GLU A 597 18.08 13.64 24.96
CA GLU A 597 18.44 12.22 25.06
C GLU A 597 17.46 11.27 24.34
N PHE A 598 16.76 11.76 23.30
CA PHE A 598 15.67 11.07 22.60
C PHE A 598 15.96 9.64 22.14
N HIS A 599 17.25 9.34 21.88
CA HIS A 599 17.74 8.05 21.42
C HIS A 599 17.70 6.96 22.50
N LYS A 600 17.56 7.35 23.78
CA LYS A 600 17.40 6.41 24.91
C LYS A 600 15.97 5.88 25.07
N THR A 601 14.99 6.53 24.45
CA THR A 601 13.58 6.18 24.55
C THR A 601 13.27 4.87 23.82
N LYS A 602 12.68 3.89 24.52
CA LYS A 602 12.42 2.52 24.01
C LYS A 602 11.07 2.37 23.27
N ARG A 603 10.67 3.39 22.51
CA ARG A 603 9.44 3.35 21.70
C ARG A 603 9.61 2.47 20.44
N THR A 604 8.51 1.92 19.95
CA THR A 604 8.45 1.29 18.62
C THR A 604 8.39 2.36 17.54
N VAL A 605 9.33 2.37 16.60
CA VAL A 605 9.38 3.33 15.48
C VAL A 605 9.22 2.56 14.18
N ARG A 606 8.13 2.81 13.44
CA ARG A 606 7.79 2.10 12.21
C ARG A 606 8.07 2.94 10.96
N THR A 607 9.32 3.38 10.80
CA THR A 607 9.73 4.16 9.63
C THR A 607 11.06 3.66 9.09
N PRO A 608 11.41 3.93 7.81
CA PRO A 608 12.74 3.63 7.28
C PRO A 608 13.89 4.36 8.02
N SER A 609 13.57 5.29 8.90
CA SER A 609 14.52 6.02 9.75
C SER A 609 14.63 5.46 11.18
N ALA A 610 13.96 4.35 11.50
CA ALA A 610 13.89 3.79 12.86
C ALA A 610 15.27 3.57 13.51
N GLU A 611 16.21 2.93 12.81
CA GLU A 611 17.57 2.71 13.35
C GLU A 611 18.33 4.03 13.60
N GLN A 612 18.06 5.07 12.79
CA GLN A 612 18.75 6.36 12.93
C GLN A 612 18.31 7.11 14.18
N VAL A 613 17.02 7.09 14.51
CA VAL A 613 16.50 7.81 15.68
C VAL A 613 16.76 7.08 17.00
N ARG A 614 17.28 5.84 16.95
CA ARG A 614 17.81 5.09 18.10
C ARG A 614 19.29 5.37 18.38
N GLN A 615 19.91 6.28 17.63
CA GLN A 615 21.30 6.68 17.79
C GLN A 615 21.38 8.17 18.15
N PRO A 616 22.46 8.62 18.82
CA PRO A 616 22.74 10.03 18.99
C PRO A 616 22.78 10.77 17.64
N ILE A 617 22.47 12.07 17.66
CA ILE A 617 22.49 12.90 16.46
C ILE A 617 23.87 12.85 15.80
N ASN A 618 23.90 12.73 14.48
CA ASN A 618 25.14 12.66 13.71
C ASN A 618 25.01 13.38 12.35
N LYS A 619 26.17 13.71 11.78
CA LYS A 619 26.27 14.48 10.52
C LYS A 619 26.33 13.61 9.26
N SER A 620 26.33 12.28 9.38
CA SER A 620 26.70 11.40 8.26
C SER A 620 25.71 11.42 7.08
N GLY A 621 24.50 11.94 7.28
CA GLY A 621 23.46 12.00 6.26
C GLY A 621 23.30 13.34 5.55
N VAL A 622 23.96 14.41 5.99
CA VAL A 622 23.71 15.78 5.48
C VAL A 622 24.19 15.91 4.03
N ASP A 623 25.43 15.52 3.77
CA ASP A 623 26.10 15.72 2.47
C ASP A 623 26.12 14.45 1.59
N GLN A 624 25.30 13.45 1.92
CA GLN A 624 25.31 12.17 1.19
C GLN A 624 25.01 12.34 -0.30
N TRP A 625 24.15 13.30 -0.65
CA TRP A 625 23.77 13.63 -2.01
C TRP A 625 24.93 14.16 -2.86
N CYS A 626 25.96 14.78 -2.25
CA CYS A 626 27.12 15.30 -2.97
C CYS A 626 27.91 14.20 -3.68
N ASN A 627 27.90 12.97 -3.16
CA ASN A 627 28.54 11.82 -3.81
C ASN A 627 27.87 11.42 -5.14
N PHE A 628 26.65 11.90 -5.36
CA PHE A 628 25.85 11.63 -6.56
C PHE A 628 25.65 12.87 -7.42
N GLU A 629 26.30 14.00 -7.08
CA GLU A 629 25.99 15.31 -7.64
C GLU A 629 26.03 15.34 -9.17
N SER A 630 26.95 14.59 -9.79
CA SER A 630 27.07 14.45 -11.25
C SER A 630 25.84 13.88 -11.95
N HIS A 631 24.94 13.22 -11.20
CA HIS A 631 23.70 12.63 -11.71
C HIS A 631 22.45 13.46 -11.38
N LEU A 632 22.59 14.54 -10.62
CA LEU A 632 21.45 15.28 -10.04
C LEU A 632 21.09 16.58 -10.77
N ASP A 633 21.66 16.82 -11.95
CA ASP A 633 21.29 17.98 -12.78
C ASP A 633 19.80 18.05 -13.09
N PRO A 634 19.08 16.96 -13.41
CA PRO A 634 17.62 17.01 -13.62
C PRO A 634 16.87 17.52 -12.38
N LEU A 635 17.34 17.15 -11.18
CA LEU A 635 16.77 17.62 -9.92
C LEU A 635 17.06 19.12 -9.72
N LYS A 636 18.30 19.57 -9.97
CA LYS A 636 18.66 21.00 -9.86
C LYS A 636 17.80 21.86 -10.79
N HIS A 637 17.61 21.43 -12.04
CA HIS A 637 16.72 22.11 -12.99
C HIS A 637 15.29 22.21 -12.46
N ALA A 638 14.74 21.12 -11.93
CA ALA A 638 13.35 21.08 -11.46
C ALA A 638 13.09 21.89 -10.18
N LEU A 639 14.09 22.02 -9.29
CA LEU A 639 14.00 22.88 -8.10
C LEU A 639 13.89 24.37 -8.47
N GLY A 640 14.46 24.78 -9.60
CA GLY A 640 14.39 26.15 -10.09
C GLY A 640 15.35 27.12 -9.39
N PRO A 641 15.63 28.28 -10.02
CA PRO A 641 16.71 29.18 -9.62
C PRO A 641 16.53 29.76 -8.21
N ASP A 642 15.30 30.09 -7.81
CA ASP A 642 15.03 30.71 -6.50
C ASP A 642 15.44 29.79 -5.34
N ILE A 643 15.15 28.48 -5.46
CA ILE A 643 15.55 27.50 -4.46
C ILE A 643 17.06 27.28 -4.49
N LEU A 644 17.68 27.22 -5.69
CA LEU A 644 19.12 27.06 -5.80
C LEU A 644 19.86 28.23 -5.14
N GLU A 645 19.43 29.47 -5.39
CA GLU A 645 20.00 30.68 -4.80
C GLU A 645 19.80 30.71 -3.29
N ALA A 646 18.57 30.46 -2.80
CA ALA A 646 18.24 30.47 -1.38
C ALA A 646 19.07 29.49 -0.54
N TYR A 647 19.54 28.39 -1.15
CA TYR A 647 20.34 27.36 -0.49
C TYR A 647 21.80 27.30 -0.97
N GLY A 648 22.24 28.24 -1.82
CA GLY A 648 23.63 28.30 -2.31
C GLY A 648 24.06 27.11 -3.17
N ILE A 649 23.15 26.50 -3.92
CA ILE A 649 23.40 25.32 -4.76
C ILE A 649 23.93 25.77 -6.13
N THR A 650 25.03 25.17 -6.58
CA THR A 650 25.57 25.45 -7.91
C THR A 650 24.60 25.00 -9.01
N PRO A 651 24.17 25.91 -9.90
CA PRO A 651 23.29 25.54 -11.00
C PRO A 651 23.97 24.56 -11.96
N PRO A 652 23.18 23.75 -12.68
CA PRO A 652 23.71 22.86 -13.72
C PRO A 652 24.43 23.67 -14.81
N ALA A 653 25.42 23.03 -15.44
CA ALA A 653 26.31 23.66 -16.42
C ALA A 653 25.63 24.01 -17.75
#